data_AF-A0A926CNE9-F1
#
_entry.id   AF-A0A926CNE9-F1
#
_cell.length_a   1.000
_cell.length_b   1.000
_cell.length_c   1.000
_cell.angle_alpha   90.00
_cell.angle_beta   90.00
_cell.angle_gamma   90.00
#
_symmetry.space_group_name_H-M   'P 1'
#
loop_
_entity.id
_entity.type
_entity.pdbx_description
1 polymer ?
#
loop_
_entity_poly.entity_id
_entity_poly.type
_entity_poly.pdbx_seq_one_letter_code
_entity_poly.pdbx_strand_id
1 'polypeptide(L)'
;MKRVWIHLSILALSSAFLCSASYHFIHFTSRTAPWRGIPEKFDLNVLPSKTLTYYISDQTGVQLAPNDSYAGFMSHIRSAAKVWNDVPTSDLRLTFGGFGAPNSPHSAPILEIVFEDLPPGIIATGTPTVRAEINGQFVPILRSLVMIRPDLRTRPSFGESLFGTLVHEIGHGLGLQHTFTSSVMSTSITRTTSRSKPLTADDVAAISLLYPARGFDQVTGVISGRVTMSNSGVNLASVVAISPSGTAISTMTNPDGTYRLEGVPPSQYFLYVHPIPPARQGQATPGDVIYPKDAADPRREYPPSGPFRTIFYPGTNNPAEALTISPLPGQTVENIDFSVVSRTGAGIHSVDTRAFPGDVAVKPPYLSPSMTFPFIVATGTGLISGNAPAPGLTVKVLGGAALTAKAYSPAPASYIQIDFDVRTLGFFNDSARHLVFSQGGDIYVLPAAFFHVDKAPPSISSVIPAGDAGQRLAIVSGNNLTEASRVYFDGVAAPLREFDPIGGRLTVVPPVAAANHRASVVVLNPDGQSSLFLQGDTPSTYTYLGESGSSLGATVPGGSVSPNGLSAGSEAMLQIDVTGGSLVEGQTTIGFGSSDIVVRNFSVVSPTRVLANVFVSPGAQLGAAQLSLVSGLQLIAQPFALQVLPAARSFWLSGNILNAATGIAGVTAGSQALIQVGSAPIALANANTTLYLNDRAITPLSIANNQVTFLVPAGTPMGATVVRLEAAGERSAPILLLLEPPSPKILSAVGPSSAENAVTNRSAAVKSGMLALTVRDLQTPGAVLDPSRIGVKLGGLDLRVAQVSEQPDGHRVLVIVPESTPGGRDVPLTISIGNRTSDPVNLLVETN
;
A
#
# COMPACT_ATOMS: atom_id res chain seq x y z
N MET A 1 22.40 -54.51 -36.45
CA MET A 1 22.69 -54.13 -35.05
C MET A 1 22.36 -52.64 -34.89
N LYS A 2 21.47 -52.34 -33.94
CA LYS A 2 20.75 -51.07 -33.80
C LYS A 2 21.68 -49.97 -33.29
N ARG A 3 21.74 -48.84 -33.98
CA ARG A 3 22.31 -47.57 -33.48
C ARG A 3 21.19 -46.79 -32.80
N VAL A 4 21.42 -46.48 -31.53
CA VAL A 4 20.51 -45.75 -30.63
C VAL A 4 20.47 -44.28 -31.05
N TRP A 5 19.26 -43.78 -31.29
CA TRP A 5 18.97 -42.36 -31.49
C TRP A 5 18.71 -41.72 -30.12
N ILE A 6 19.47 -40.69 -29.80
CA ILE A 6 19.21 -39.82 -28.63
C ILE A 6 18.20 -38.77 -29.08
N HIS A 7 16.98 -38.83 -28.52
CA HIS A 7 15.99 -37.77 -28.64
C HIS A 7 16.41 -36.60 -27.74
N LEU A 8 16.81 -35.48 -28.35
CA LEU A 8 16.82 -34.17 -27.69
C LEU A 8 15.38 -33.63 -27.72
N SER A 9 14.69 -33.70 -26.58
CA SER A 9 13.44 -32.97 -26.37
C SER A 9 13.80 -31.52 -26.02
N ILE A 10 13.63 -30.60 -26.98
CA ILE A 10 13.70 -29.16 -26.74
C ILE A 10 12.40 -28.76 -26.03
N LEU A 11 12.52 -28.45 -24.74
CA LEU A 11 11.47 -27.83 -23.93
C LEU A 11 11.39 -26.35 -24.32
N ALA A 12 10.51 -26.01 -25.28
CA ALA A 12 10.21 -24.62 -25.60
C ALA A 12 9.21 -24.07 -24.56
N LEU A 13 9.73 -23.42 -23.52
CA LEU A 13 8.93 -22.47 -22.73
C LEU A 13 8.66 -21.24 -23.60
N SER A 14 7.56 -21.25 -24.34
CA SER A 14 6.99 -20.04 -24.95
C SER A 14 6.07 -19.36 -23.95
N SER A 15 6.62 -18.54 -23.06
CA SER A 15 5.87 -17.45 -22.42
C SER A 15 5.63 -16.36 -23.47
N ALA A 16 4.67 -16.59 -24.35
CA ALA A 16 4.12 -15.54 -25.20
C ALA A 16 3.34 -14.58 -24.29
N PHE A 17 3.99 -13.47 -23.90
CA PHE A 17 3.36 -12.35 -23.23
C PHE A 17 2.36 -11.67 -24.19
N LEU A 18 1.18 -12.26 -24.33
CA LEU A 18 -0.02 -11.55 -24.77
C LEU A 18 -0.52 -10.78 -23.54
N CYS A 19 -0.12 -9.52 -23.43
CA CYS A 19 -0.66 -8.66 -22.39
C CYS A 19 -2.18 -8.56 -22.60
N SER A 20 -2.94 -8.87 -21.55
CA SER A 20 -4.35 -8.56 -21.50
C SER A 20 -4.58 -7.05 -21.64
N ALA A 21 -5.72 -6.65 -22.22
CA ALA A 21 -6.25 -5.31 -22.01
C ALA A 21 -6.84 -5.22 -20.58
N SER A 22 -6.01 -5.37 -19.55
CA SER A 22 -6.34 -4.85 -18.22
C SER A 22 -6.62 -3.34 -18.33
N TYR A 23 -7.31 -2.75 -17.35
CA TYR A 23 -7.61 -1.32 -17.34
C TYR A 23 -6.38 -0.45 -16.99
N HIS A 24 -5.26 -0.65 -17.69
CA HIS A 24 -4.07 0.19 -17.63
C HIS A 24 -4.06 1.19 -18.80
N PHE A 25 -3.12 2.13 -18.81
CA PHE A 25 -2.83 2.89 -20.03
C PHE A 25 -2.12 1.97 -21.03
N ILE A 26 -2.76 1.65 -22.16
CA ILE A 26 -2.28 0.65 -23.13
C ILE A 26 -1.92 1.31 -24.47
N HIS A 27 -0.82 0.84 -25.07
CA HIS A 27 -0.46 1.06 -26.47
C HIS A 27 -0.56 -0.25 -27.24
N PHE A 28 -1.14 -0.26 -28.43
CA PHE A 28 -1.14 -1.42 -29.33
C PHE A 28 -0.05 -1.31 -30.39
N THR A 29 0.70 -2.39 -30.57
CA THR A 29 1.84 -2.47 -31.52
C THR A 29 1.44 -2.57 -32.99
N SER A 30 0.18 -2.89 -33.26
CA SER A 30 -0.35 -3.11 -34.61
C SER A 30 -1.78 -2.58 -34.70
N ARG A 31 -2.29 -2.41 -35.93
CA ARG A 31 -3.72 -2.17 -36.19
C ARG A 31 -4.48 -3.42 -36.66
N THR A 32 -3.80 -4.56 -36.66
CA THR A 32 -4.30 -5.86 -37.10
C THR A 32 -3.91 -6.92 -36.09
N ALA A 33 -4.76 -7.94 -35.92
CA ALA A 33 -4.44 -9.06 -35.05
C ALA A 33 -3.10 -9.74 -35.46
N PRO A 34 -2.35 -10.33 -34.52
CA PRO A 34 -2.64 -10.40 -33.09
C PRO A 34 -2.40 -9.06 -32.39
N TRP A 35 -3.33 -8.65 -31.52
CA TRP A 35 -3.19 -7.45 -30.72
C TRP A 35 -2.31 -7.73 -29.51
N ARG A 36 -1.26 -6.93 -29.34
CA ARG A 36 -0.39 -6.96 -28.16
C ARG A 36 -0.41 -5.60 -27.48
N GLY A 37 -1.01 -5.55 -26.29
CA GLY A 37 -0.98 -4.38 -25.42
C GLY A 37 0.40 -4.17 -24.80
N ILE A 38 0.82 -2.91 -24.74
CA ILE A 38 2.03 -2.43 -24.07
C ILE A 38 1.56 -1.43 -23.00
N PRO A 39 1.66 -1.77 -21.70
CA PRO A 39 1.20 -0.88 -20.65
C PRO A 39 2.19 0.28 -20.42
N GLU A 40 1.70 1.39 -19.90
CA GLU A 40 2.53 2.43 -19.30
C GLU A 40 2.76 2.11 -17.81
N LYS A 41 4.03 2.07 -17.38
CA LYS A 41 4.38 1.81 -15.97
C LYS A 41 5.76 2.33 -15.59
N PHE A 42 6.04 2.45 -14.30
CA PHE A 42 7.40 2.70 -13.82
C PHE A 42 8.30 1.47 -14.03
N ASP A 43 9.55 1.70 -14.44
CA ASP A 43 10.54 0.63 -14.50
C ASP A 43 11.13 0.37 -13.10
N LEU A 44 10.77 -0.75 -12.48
CA LEU A 44 11.26 -1.09 -11.14
C LEU A 44 12.76 -1.38 -11.10
N ASN A 45 13.41 -1.67 -12.24
CA ASN A 45 14.84 -1.97 -12.29
C ASN A 45 15.71 -0.72 -12.10
N VAL A 46 15.17 0.46 -12.41
CA VAL A 46 15.87 1.74 -12.22
C VAL A 46 15.50 2.41 -10.90
N LEU A 47 14.47 1.90 -10.20
CA LEU A 47 14.05 2.41 -8.90
C LEU A 47 14.85 1.73 -7.77
N PRO A 48 15.51 2.50 -6.88
CA PRO A 48 16.16 1.94 -5.70
C PRO A 48 15.17 1.10 -4.88
N SER A 49 15.52 -0.17 -4.64
CA SER A 49 14.66 -1.11 -3.88
C SER A 49 13.22 -1.19 -4.41
N LYS A 50 13.02 -1.02 -5.73
CA LYS A 50 11.68 -1.00 -6.38
C LYS A 50 10.72 0.04 -5.78
N THR A 51 11.28 1.12 -5.21
CA THR A 51 10.53 2.15 -4.50
C THR A 51 10.47 3.43 -5.32
N LEU A 52 9.26 3.84 -5.67
CA LEU A 52 8.96 5.13 -6.29
C LEU A 52 8.90 6.21 -5.21
N THR A 53 9.66 7.28 -5.40
CA THR A 53 9.59 8.44 -4.53
C THR A 53 8.50 9.40 -5.00
N TYR A 54 7.64 9.83 -4.07
CA TYR A 54 6.66 10.88 -4.33
C TYR A 54 6.95 12.16 -3.55
N TYR A 55 6.67 13.30 -4.17
CA TYR A 55 6.90 14.63 -3.64
C TYR A 55 5.59 15.39 -3.52
N ILE A 56 5.49 16.31 -2.57
CA ILE A 56 4.31 17.17 -2.39
C ILE A 56 4.75 18.62 -2.60
N SER A 57 4.03 19.37 -3.42
CA SER A 57 4.42 20.75 -3.75
C SER A 57 4.27 21.68 -2.54
N ASP A 58 5.25 22.58 -2.39
CA ASP A 58 5.26 23.66 -1.40
C ASP A 58 4.25 24.74 -1.79
N GLN A 59 2.97 24.60 -1.42
CA GLN A 59 1.99 25.62 -1.73
C GLN A 59 1.38 26.25 -0.48
N THR A 60 1.53 27.56 -0.39
CA THR A 60 0.78 28.39 0.55
C THR A 60 -0.62 28.64 0.00
N GLY A 61 -1.63 28.63 0.86
CA GLY A 61 -3.01 29.00 0.48
C GLY A 61 -3.99 27.85 0.22
N VAL A 62 -3.65 26.60 0.57
CA VAL A 62 -4.65 25.53 0.68
C VAL A 62 -5.68 25.91 1.74
N GLN A 63 -6.96 25.99 1.37
CA GLN A 63 -8.06 26.34 2.26
C GLN A 63 -8.72 25.05 2.76
N LEU A 64 -8.59 24.76 4.05
CA LEU A 64 -9.04 23.49 4.62
C LEU A 64 -10.41 23.61 5.29
N ALA A 65 -11.09 22.47 5.44
CA ALA A 65 -12.36 22.39 6.16
C ALA A 65 -12.20 22.72 7.65
N PRO A 66 -13.29 23.06 8.36
CA PRO A 66 -13.26 23.19 9.81
C PRO A 66 -12.70 21.93 10.49
N ASN A 67 -11.93 22.11 11.57
CA ASN A 67 -11.24 21.05 12.32
C ASN A 67 -10.12 20.31 11.58
N ASP A 68 -9.77 20.77 10.37
CA ASP A 68 -8.65 20.26 9.60
C ASP A 68 -7.40 21.13 9.83
N SER A 69 -6.23 20.61 9.47
CA SER A 69 -4.95 21.32 9.59
C SER A 69 -4.03 20.94 8.45
N TYR A 70 -3.06 21.81 8.12
CA TYR A 70 -2.11 21.51 7.06
C TYR A 70 -1.34 20.21 7.34
N ALA A 71 -0.85 20.03 8.58
CA ALA A 71 -0.18 18.80 8.99
C ALA A 71 -1.10 17.56 8.89
N GLY A 72 -2.36 17.71 9.30
CA GLY A 72 -3.38 16.66 9.15
C GLY A 72 -3.60 16.28 7.69
N PHE A 73 -3.86 17.26 6.81
CA PHE A 73 -4.04 17.02 5.38
C PHE A 73 -2.82 16.37 4.72
N MET A 74 -1.60 16.85 4.99
CA MET A 74 -0.38 16.23 4.48
C MET A 74 -0.26 14.78 4.96
N SER A 75 -0.62 14.50 6.21
CA SER A 75 -0.61 13.14 6.73
C SER A 75 -1.63 12.24 6.03
N HIS A 76 -2.79 12.76 5.61
CA HIS A 76 -3.78 12.02 4.84
C HIS A 76 -3.30 11.69 3.42
N ILE A 77 -2.58 12.59 2.75
CA ILE A 77 -1.93 12.31 1.46
C ILE A 77 -0.93 11.16 1.62
N ARG A 78 -0.07 11.21 2.64
CA ARG A 78 0.89 10.13 2.92
C ARG A 78 0.19 8.81 3.26
N SER A 79 -0.91 8.87 4.02
CA SER A 79 -1.73 7.71 4.35
C SER A 79 -2.33 7.07 3.10
N ALA A 80 -2.84 7.87 2.16
CA ALA A 80 -3.36 7.39 0.88
C ALA A 80 -2.27 6.74 0.01
N ALA A 81 -1.05 7.30 -0.02
CA ALA A 81 0.08 6.65 -0.70
C ALA A 81 0.45 5.30 -0.06
N LYS A 82 0.44 5.23 1.28
CA LYS A 82 0.74 3.99 2.01
C LYS A 82 -0.23 2.85 1.68
N VAL A 83 -1.50 3.13 1.36
CA VAL A 83 -2.49 2.10 1.00
C VAL A 83 -1.97 1.16 -0.10
N TRP A 84 -1.26 1.70 -1.09
CA TRP A 84 -0.68 0.90 -2.18
C TRP A 84 0.53 0.06 -1.75
N ASN A 85 1.24 0.45 -0.68
CA ASN A 85 2.32 -0.36 -0.10
C ASN A 85 1.81 -1.59 0.63
N ASP A 86 0.52 -1.62 1.00
CA ASP A 86 -0.09 -2.72 1.73
C ASP A 86 -0.53 -3.86 0.78
N VAL A 87 -0.22 -3.78 -0.52
CA VAL A 87 -0.46 -4.84 -1.50
C VAL A 87 0.75 -5.77 -1.60
N PRO A 88 0.73 -6.96 -0.95
CA PRO A 88 1.91 -7.83 -0.86
C PRO A 88 2.25 -8.49 -2.21
N THR A 89 1.28 -8.63 -3.11
CA THR A 89 1.45 -9.23 -4.44
C THR A 89 1.99 -8.25 -5.48
N SER A 90 2.20 -6.99 -5.11
CA SER A 90 2.92 -6.00 -5.90
C SER A 90 4.33 -5.81 -5.34
N ASP A 91 5.32 -5.66 -6.22
CA ASP A 91 6.71 -5.35 -5.88
C ASP A 91 6.96 -3.83 -5.73
N LEU A 92 6.09 -2.99 -6.28
CA LEU A 92 6.22 -1.53 -6.22
C LEU A 92 5.99 -1.02 -4.80
N ARG A 93 6.88 -0.15 -4.31
CA ARG A 93 6.67 0.61 -3.07
C ARG A 93 6.69 2.10 -3.33
N LEU A 94 6.10 2.87 -2.42
CA LEU A 94 6.03 4.33 -2.42
C LEU A 94 6.74 4.86 -1.17
N THR A 95 7.53 5.91 -1.35
CA THR A 95 8.16 6.63 -0.23
C THR A 95 8.04 8.13 -0.40
N PHE A 96 7.88 8.85 0.71
CA PHE A 96 7.82 10.31 0.69
C PHE A 96 9.22 10.91 0.53
N GLY A 97 9.43 11.71 -0.51
CA GLY A 97 10.70 12.38 -0.83
C GLY A 97 10.85 13.80 -0.29
N GLY A 98 9.83 14.30 0.40
CA GLY A 98 9.80 15.66 0.93
C GLY A 98 8.87 16.60 0.15
N PHE A 99 8.83 17.81 0.67
CA PHE A 99 8.16 18.96 0.07
C PHE A 99 9.15 19.68 -0.85
N GLY A 100 8.71 20.07 -2.05
CA GLY A 100 9.53 20.85 -2.99
C GLY A 100 8.69 21.78 -3.87
N ALA A 101 9.34 22.69 -4.59
CA ALA A 101 8.63 23.57 -5.52
C ALA A 101 7.98 22.76 -6.65
N PRO A 102 6.76 23.12 -7.10
CA PRO A 102 6.11 22.41 -8.18
C PRO A 102 6.93 22.49 -9.47
N ASN A 103 6.96 21.41 -10.24
CA ASN A 103 7.74 21.30 -11.48
C ASN A 103 9.26 21.45 -11.31
N SER A 104 9.79 21.19 -10.11
CA SER A 104 11.25 21.13 -9.92
C SER A 104 11.87 20.06 -10.83
N PRO A 105 13.12 20.23 -11.29
CA PRO A 105 13.79 19.20 -12.08
C PRO A 105 14.05 17.95 -11.23
N HIS A 106 13.81 16.78 -11.83
CA HIS A 106 14.10 15.48 -11.25
C HIS A 106 14.84 14.60 -12.28
N SER A 107 15.97 14.01 -11.89
CA SER A 107 16.73 13.07 -12.72
C SER A 107 16.24 11.61 -12.64
N ALA A 108 15.45 11.27 -11.62
CA ALA A 108 14.86 9.93 -11.46
C ALA A 108 13.35 9.94 -11.77
N PRO A 109 12.74 8.78 -12.03
CA PRO A 109 11.29 8.68 -12.14
C PRO A 109 10.58 9.05 -10.83
N ILE A 110 9.51 9.84 -10.90
CA ILE A 110 8.80 10.36 -9.72
C ILE A 110 7.27 10.39 -9.86
N LEU A 111 6.59 10.50 -8.72
CA LEU A 111 5.20 10.96 -8.63
C LEU A 111 5.17 12.30 -7.90
N GLU A 112 4.48 13.29 -8.43
CA GLU A 112 4.40 14.61 -7.80
C GLU A 112 2.96 14.96 -7.50
N ILE A 113 2.73 15.49 -6.31
CA ILE A 113 1.42 15.92 -5.82
C ILE A 113 1.43 17.43 -5.77
N VAL A 114 0.60 18.07 -6.59
CA VAL A 114 0.56 19.53 -6.77
C VAL A 114 -0.82 20.10 -6.43
N PHE A 115 -0.90 21.39 -6.08
CA PHE A 115 -2.19 22.04 -5.81
C PHE A 115 -2.57 23.04 -6.91
N GLU A 116 -3.53 22.66 -7.75
CA GLU A 116 -3.91 23.44 -8.94
C GLU A 116 -5.42 23.64 -9.03
N ASP A 117 -5.83 24.75 -9.64
CA ASP A 117 -7.25 24.99 -9.92
C ASP A 117 -7.76 24.00 -10.97
N LEU A 118 -8.77 23.22 -10.59
CA LEU A 118 -9.39 22.21 -11.44
C LEU A 118 -10.77 22.66 -11.94
N PRO A 119 -11.30 22.05 -13.03
CA PRO A 119 -12.67 22.30 -13.48
C PRO A 119 -13.71 22.10 -12.38
N PRO A 120 -14.84 22.83 -12.39
CA PRO A 120 -15.88 22.70 -11.37
C PRO A 120 -16.34 21.25 -11.18
N GLY A 121 -16.47 20.82 -9.92
CA GLY A 121 -16.87 19.45 -9.56
C GLY A 121 -15.74 18.43 -9.48
N ILE A 122 -14.54 18.76 -10.00
CA ILE A 122 -13.33 17.95 -9.85
C ILE A 122 -12.56 18.43 -8.61
N ILE A 123 -12.22 17.48 -7.74
CA ILE A 123 -11.47 17.72 -6.49
C ILE A 123 -10.00 17.37 -6.66
N ALA A 124 -9.70 16.33 -7.42
CA ALA A 124 -8.35 15.94 -7.76
C ALA A 124 -8.34 15.21 -9.12
N THR A 125 -7.18 15.10 -9.75
CA THR A 125 -6.95 14.30 -10.95
C THR A 125 -5.52 13.75 -10.96
N GLY A 126 -5.35 12.48 -11.30
CA GLY A 126 -4.06 11.82 -11.45
C GLY A 126 -3.78 11.39 -12.89
N THR A 127 -2.55 11.52 -13.36
CA THR A 127 -2.15 11.02 -14.70
C THR A 127 -0.63 10.88 -14.86
N PRO A 128 -0.14 9.89 -15.63
CA PRO A 128 1.24 9.91 -16.13
C PRO A 128 1.43 11.05 -17.15
N THR A 129 2.42 11.91 -16.94
CA THR A 129 2.64 13.12 -17.76
C THR A 129 3.88 13.04 -18.64
N VAL A 130 4.95 12.39 -18.18
CA VAL A 130 6.20 12.22 -18.93
C VAL A 130 6.53 10.74 -19.08
N ARG A 131 6.87 10.33 -20.29
CA ARG A 131 7.14 8.94 -20.70
C ARG A 131 8.46 8.87 -21.47
N ALA A 132 9.19 7.78 -21.29
CA ALA A 132 10.29 7.43 -22.18
C ALA A 132 9.77 6.70 -23.43
N GLU A 133 10.68 6.43 -24.37
CA GLU A 133 10.37 5.56 -25.51
C GLU A 133 10.02 4.13 -25.07
N ILE A 134 9.27 3.44 -25.93
CA ILE A 134 8.86 2.05 -25.71
C ILE A 134 10.11 1.15 -25.64
N ASN A 135 10.28 0.42 -24.55
CA ASN A 135 11.45 -0.46 -24.34
C ASN A 135 11.20 -1.93 -24.78
N GLY A 136 10.16 -2.16 -25.58
CA GLY A 136 9.75 -3.47 -26.10
C GLY A 136 8.75 -4.26 -25.24
N GLN A 137 8.62 -3.93 -23.95
CA GLN A 137 7.66 -4.58 -23.04
C GLN A 137 6.62 -3.61 -22.45
N PHE A 138 7.01 -2.38 -22.16
CA PHE A 138 6.15 -1.35 -21.61
C PHE A 138 6.63 0.05 -22.06
N VAL A 139 5.83 1.08 -21.78
CA VAL A 139 6.23 2.48 -21.91
C VAL A 139 6.66 2.98 -20.53
N PRO A 140 7.95 3.29 -20.30
CA PRO A 140 8.41 3.73 -19.00
C PRO A 140 7.81 5.09 -18.63
N ILE A 141 7.12 5.16 -17.48
CA ILE A 141 6.69 6.41 -16.87
C ILE A 141 7.90 7.03 -16.18
N LEU A 142 8.18 8.30 -16.50
CA LEU A 142 9.22 9.10 -15.86
C LEU A 142 8.64 10.10 -14.87
N ARG A 143 7.42 10.61 -15.11
CA ARG A 143 6.73 11.51 -14.18
C ARG A 143 5.23 11.28 -14.25
N SER A 144 4.62 11.22 -13.07
CA SER A 144 3.17 11.31 -12.90
C SER A 144 2.81 12.50 -12.04
N LEU A 145 1.66 13.11 -12.31
CA LEU A 145 1.08 14.18 -11.50
C LEU A 145 -0.19 13.71 -10.82
N VAL A 146 -0.37 14.12 -9.57
CA VAL A 146 -1.64 14.14 -8.84
C VAL A 146 -1.93 15.60 -8.49
N MET A 147 -2.90 16.19 -9.18
CA MET A 147 -3.33 17.56 -8.95
C MET A 147 -4.50 17.56 -7.97
N ILE A 148 -4.45 18.39 -6.94
CA ILE A 148 -5.52 18.53 -5.94
C ILE A 148 -5.98 19.98 -5.92
N ARG A 149 -7.29 20.23 -5.87
CA ARG A 149 -7.83 21.59 -5.73
C ARG A 149 -7.33 22.25 -4.42
N PRO A 150 -6.87 23.51 -4.43
CA PRO A 150 -6.46 24.22 -3.22
C PRO A 150 -7.60 24.53 -2.23
N ASP A 151 -8.83 24.78 -2.72
CA ASP A 151 -10.01 25.00 -1.87
C ASP A 151 -10.73 23.68 -1.53
N LEU A 152 -10.56 23.26 -0.28
CA LEU A 152 -11.11 22.03 0.31
C LEU A 152 -12.03 22.32 1.50
N ARG A 153 -12.55 23.55 1.66
CA ARG A 153 -13.39 23.93 2.82
C ARG A 153 -14.64 23.07 3.00
N THR A 154 -15.10 22.41 1.93
CA THR A 154 -16.27 21.52 1.90
C THR A 154 -15.91 20.03 1.79
N ARG A 155 -14.61 19.70 1.87
CA ARG A 155 -14.07 18.36 1.70
C ARG A 155 -13.04 18.10 2.81
N PRO A 156 -13.47 17.76 4.04
CA PRO A 156 -12.55 17.51 5.13
C PRO A 156 -11.55 16.40 4.80
N SER A 157 -10.26 16.60 5.08
CA SER A 157 -9.19 15.64 4.78
C SER A 157 -9.35 14.29 5.47
N PHE A 158 -9.95 14.30 6.67
CA PHE A 158 -10.28 13.09 7.43
C PHE A 158 -11.48 12.33 6.85
N GLY A 159 -12.31 12.95 6.00
CA GLY A 159 -13.54 12.37 5.48
C GLY A 159 -13.33 11.16 4.55
N GLU A 160 -14.35 10.31 4.43
CA GLU A 160 -14.35 9.13 3.55
C GLU A 160 -14.13 9.52 2.08
N SER A 161 -14.80 10.59 1.63
CA SER A 161 -14.81 11.01 0.23
C SER A 161 -13.43 11.45 -0.27
N LEU A 162 -12.79 12.39 0.44
CA LEU A 162 -11.50 12.94 0.01
C LEU A 162 -10.40 11.88 0.09
N PHE A 163 -10.36 11.07 1.16
CA PHE A 163 -9.39 9.98 1.26
C PHE A 163 -9.49 8.97 0.12
N GLY A 164 -10.71 8.49 -0.18
CA GLY A 164 -10.90 7.57 -1.31
C GLY A 164 -10.49 8.21 -2.65
N THR A 165 -10.67 9.51 -2.82
CA THR A 165 -10.20 10.24 -4.00
C THR A 165 -8.68 10.32 -4.06
N LEU A 166 -7.99 10.61 -2.95
CA LEU A 166 -6.52 10.62 -2.91
C LEU A 166 -5.94 9.24 -3.28
N VAL A 167 -6.50 8.15 -2.74
CA VAL A 167 -6.06 6.78 -3.08
C VAL A 167 -6.28 6.51 -4.58
N HIS A 168 -7.43 6.91 -5.13
CA HIS A 168 -7.78 6.78 -6.54
C HIS A 168 -6.82 7.53 -7.47
N GLU A 169 -6.57 8.83 -7.21
CA GLU A 169 -5.68 9.61 -8.07
C GLU A 169 -4.23 9.12 -7.99
N ILE A 170 -3.77 8.65 -6.83
CA ILE A 170 -2.48 7.99 -6.72
C ILE A 170 -2.46 6.72 -7.58
N GLY A 171 -3.53 5.93 -7.61
CA GLY A 171 -3.67 4.79 -8.51
C GLY A 171 -3.47 5.16 -9.99
N HIS A 172 -4.06 6.27 -10.44
CA HIS A 172 -3.77 6.82 -11.78
C HIS A 172 -2.31 7.20 -11.97
N GLY A 173 -1.72 7.86 -10.98
CA GLY A 173 -0.29 8.18 -10.98
C GLY A 173 0.61 6.94 -11.09
N LEU A 174 0.16 5.78 -10.61
CA LEU A 174 0.88 4.50 -10.72
C LEU A 174 0.69 3.77 -12.06
N GLY A 175 -0.16 4.27 -12.95
CA GLY A 175 -0.43 3.68 -14.27
C GLY A 175 -1.74 2.87 -14.36
N LEU A 176 -2.58 2.92 -13.32
CA LEU A 176 -3.92 2.31 -13.36
C LEU A 176 -4.93 3.25 -14.03
N GLN A 177 -5.97 2.69 -14.62
CA GLN A 177 -7.09 3.45 -15.19
C GLN A 177 -8.41 3.05 -14.53
N HIS A 178 -9.54 3.48 -15.08
CA HIS A 178 -10.85 3.19 -14.55
C HIS A 178 -11.29 1.75 -14.80
N THR A 179 -11.89 1.17 -13.77
CA THR A 179 -12.65 -0.07 -13.82
C THR A 179 -14.11 0.19 -13.43
N PHE A 180 -14.97 -0.82 -13.59
CA PHE A 180 -16.41 -0.74 -13.30
C PHE A 180 -16.87 -1.81 -12.29
N THR A 181 -15.95 -2.24 -11.43
CA THR A 181 -16.14 -3.24 -10.36
C THR A 181 -16.48 -2.63 -8.99
N SER A 182 -16.75 -1.32 -8.96
CA SER A 182 -16.93 -0.53 -7.74
C SER A 182 -15.69 -0.46 -6.83
N SER A 183 -14.52 -0.81 -7.38
CA SER A 183 -13.21 -0.72 -6.74
C SER A 183 -12.77 0.72 -6.48
N VAL A 184 -11.58 0.94 -5.88
CA VAL A 184 -11.07 2.30 -5.70
C VAL A 184 -10.89 3.00 -7.02
N MET A 185 -10.48 2.28 -8.06
CA MET A 185 -10.32 2.76 -9.43
C MET A 185 -11.65 2.86 -10.21
N SER A 186 -12.81 2.66 -9.58
CA SER A 186 -14.07 3.14 -10.16
C SER A 186 -14.23 4.64 -9.95
N THR A 187 -14.97 5.30 -10.84
CA THR A 187 -15.30 6.72 -10.65
C THR A 187 -15.98 6.97 -9.30
N SER A 188 -15.91 8.21 -8.78
CA SER A 188 -16.52 8.58 -7.49
C SER A 188 -18.02 8.26 -7.37
N ILE A 189 -18.72 8.09 -8.50
CA ILE A 189 -20.13 7.70 -8.57
C ILE A 189 -20.34 6.22 -8.26
N THR A 190 -19.52 5.32 -8.79
CA THR A 190 -19.75 3.87 -8.65
C THR A 190 -18.78 3.21 -7.68
N ARG A 191 -17.74 3.92 -7.21
CA ARG A 191 -16.82 3.44 -6.17
C ARG A 191 -17.54 3.12 -4.87
N THR A 192 -17.27 1.97 -4.28
CA THR A 192 -17.87 1.50 -3.02
C THR A 192 -16.79 1.02 -2.05
N THR A 193 -15.73 1.81 -1.90
CA THR A 193 -14.66 1.57 -0.93
C THR A 193 -14.80 2.52 0.27
N SER A 194 -14.22 2.13 1.41
CA SER A 194 -14.19 2.96 2.63
C SER A 194 -12.75 3.19 3.07
N ARG A 195 -12.53 4.13 4.01
CA ARG A 195 -11.22 4.32 4.64
C ARG A 195 -10.69 3.05 5.28
N SER A 196 -11.57 2.19 5.81
CA SER A 196 -11.13 0.93 6.43
C SER A 196 -10.75 -0.14 5.40
N LYS A 197 -11.47 -0.21 4.28
CA LYS A 197 -11.19 -1.10 3.14
C LYS A 197 -11.05 -0.28 1.86
N PRO A 198 -9.90 0.40 1.67
CA PRO A 198 -9.74 1.37 0.58
C PRO A 198 -9.47 0.72 -0.77
N LEU A 199 -8.98 -0.53 -0.80
CA LEU A 199 -8.75 -1.33 -2.01
C LEU A 199 -9.66 -2.54 -2.03
N THR A 200 -10.01 -2.98 -3.23
CA THR A 200 -10.70 -4.26 -3.49
C THR A 200 -9.78 -5.24 -4.21
N ALA A 201 -10.28 -6.45 -4.46
CA ALA A 201 -9.54 -7.47 -5.20
C ALA A 201 -9.16 -7.02 -6.63
N ASP A 202 -9.99 -6.20 -7.29
CA ASP A 202 -9.68 -5.68 -8.63
C ASP A 202 -8.45 -4.76 -8.59
N ASP A 203 -8.41 -3.83 -7.63
CA ASP A 203 -7.28 -2.91 -7.46
C ASP A 203 -5.97 -3.66 -7.15
N VAL A 204 -6.06 -4.67 -6.28
CA VAL A 204 -4.94 -5.57 -5.94
C VAL A 204 -4.47 -6.33 -7.18
N ALA A 205 -5.36 -6.93 -7.95
CA ALA A 205 -5.02 -7.64 -9.18
C ALA A 205 -4.37 -6.69 -10.20
N ALA A 206 -4.95 -5.51 -10.42
CA ALA A 206 -4.47 -4.56 -11.41
C ALA A 206 -3.08 -4.00 -11.10
N ILE A 207 -2.80 -3.63 -9.85
CA ILE A 207 -1.45 -3.16 -9.48
C ILE A 207 -0.42 -4.30 -9.47
N SER A 208 -0.83 -5.51 -9.07
CA SER A 208 0.04 -6.70 -9.08
C SER A 208 0.35 -7.17 -10.50
N LEU A 209 -0.58 -7.02 -11.45
CA LEU A 209 -0.29 -7.29 -12.86
C LEU A 209 0.74 -6.30 -13.43
N LEU A 210 0.67 -5.03 -13.03
CA LEU A 210 1.58 -4.00 -13.52
C LEU A 210 2.99 -4.15 -12.91
N TYR A 211 3.05 -4.50 -11.62
CA TYR A 211 4.26 -4.60 -10.81
C TYR A 211 4.31 -5.92 -10.03
N PRO A 212 4.39 -7.09 -10.69
CA PRO A 212 4.21 -8.38 -10.02
C PRO A 212 5.30 -8.68 -9.02
N ALA A 213 4.89 -9.03 -7.79
CA ALA A 213 5.75 -9.72 -6.85
C ALA A 213 5.93 -11.18 -7.25
N ARG A 214 7.02 -11.79 -6.77
CA ARG A 214 7.31 -13.21 -7.01
C ARG A 214 6.16 -14.09 -6.48
N GLY A 215 5.62 -14.95 -7.33
CA GLY A 215 4.58 -15.92 -6.97
C GLY A 215 3.15 -15.41 -7.09
N PHE A 216 2.92 -14.19 -7.57
CA PHE A 216 1.56 -13.68 -7.84
C PHE A 216 0.74 -14.60 -8.77
N ASP A 217 1.38 -15.14 -9.80
CA ASP A 217 0.83 -16.13 -10.74
C ASP A 217 0.58 -17.51 -10.11
N GLN A 218 1.26 -17.83 -9.00
CA GLN A 218 1.11 -19.09 -8.28
C GLN A 218 -0.07 -19.09 -7.30
N VAL A 219 -0.66 -17.92 -7.03
CA VAL A 219 -1.79 -17.74 -6.09
C VAL A 219 -3.06 -17.23 -6.78
N THR A 220 -2.99 -16.99 -8.09
CA THR A 220 -4.12 -16.52 -8.90
C THR A 220 -4.28 -17.35 -10.17
N GLY A 221 -5.49 -17.37 -10.73
CA GLY A 221 -5.79 -17.98 -12.02
C GLY A 221 -6.14 -16.96 -13.09
N VAL A 222 -6.41 -17.46 -14.28
CA VAL A 222 -6.76 -16.65 -15.45
C VAL A 222 -8.01 -17.18 -16.13
N ILE A 223 -8.86 -16.27 -16.62
CA ILE A 223 -10.01 -16.59 -17.47
C ILE A 223 -9.83 -15.87 -18.81
N SER A 224 -10.02 -16.56 -19.94
CA SER A 224 -9.84 -15.96 -21.27
C SER A 224 -10.90 -16.40 -22.26
N GLY A 225 -11.13 -15.55 -23.25
CA GLY A 225 -12.10 -15.78 -24.32
C GLY A 225 -12.24 -14.56 -25.21
N ARG A 226 -13.39 -14.46 -25.87
CA ARG A 226 -13.69 -13.40 -26.84
C ARG A 226 -15.11 -12.86 -26.69
N VAL A 227 -15.26 -11.55 -26.83
CA VAL A 227 -16.56 -10.88 -26.94
C VAL A 227 -16.79 -10.46 -28.38
N THR A 228 -17.91 -10.89 -28.96
CA THR A 228 -18.27 -10.55 -30.34
C THR A 228 -19.66 -9.92 -30.43
N MET A 229 -19.82 -9.00 -31.38
CA MET A 229 -21.09 -8.38 -31.75
C MET A 229 -21.24 -8.50 -33.26
N SER A 230 -22.27 -9.21 -33.73
CA SER A 230 -22.46 -9.53 -35.15
C SER A 230 -21.20 -10.14 -35.78
N ASN A 231 -20.58 -11.10 -35.09
CA ASN A 231 -19.31 -11.77 -35.46
C ASN A 231 -18.06 -10.87 -35.53
N SER A 232 -18.17 -9.59 -35.21
CA SER A 232 -17.02 -8.68 -35.10
C SER A 232 -16.56 -8.60 -33.65
N GLY A 233 -15.25 -8.41 -33.45
CA GLY A 233 -14.70 -8.16 -32.12
C GLY A 233 -15.27 -6.89 -31.49
N VAL A 234 -15.53 -6.93 -30.19
CA VAL A 234 -15.95 -5.74 -29.42
C VAL A 234 -14.74 -5.20 -28.69
N ASN A 235 -14.28 -4.01 -29.06
CA ASN A 235 -13.22 -3.31 -28.36
C ASN A 235 -13.75 -2.68 -27.07
N LEU A 236 -12.97 -2.78 -25.99
CA LEU A 236 -13.27 -2.17 -24.70
C LEU A 236 -14.64 -2.57 -24.11
N ALA A 237 -15.12 -3.78 -24.37
CA ALA A 237 -16.10 -4.44 -23.51
C ALA A 237 -15.45 -4.81 -22.17
N SER A 238 -16.13 -4.48 -21.07
CA SER A 238 -15.71 -4.82 -19.71
C SER A 238 -16.22 -6.21 -19.36
N VAL A 239 -15.29 -7.15 -19.16
CA VAL A 239 -15.57 -8.53 -18.75
C VAL A 239 -15.24 -8.65 -17.26
N VAL A 240 -16.22 -9.09 -16.47
CA VAL A 240 -16.12 -9.10 -15.01
C VAL A 240 -16.35 -10.51 -14.48
N ALA A 241 -15.40 -11.00 -13.69
CA ALA A 241 -15.63 -12.13 -12.79
C ALA A 241 -16.13 -11.61 -11.45
N ILE A 242 -17.28 -12.13 -11.03
CA ILE A 242 -17.94 -11.70 -9.80
C ILE A 242 -18.37 -12.93 -8.99
N SER A 243 -17.85 -13.05 -7.77
CA SER A 243 -18.34 -14.06 -6.84
C SER A 243 -19.70 -13.60 -6.28
N PRO A 244 -20.60 -14.51 -5.86
CA PRO A 244 -21.88 -14.10 -5.28
C PRO A 244 -21.74 -13.15 -4.07
N SER A 245 -20.65 -13.32 -3.32
CA SER A 245 -20.25 -12.48 -2.19
C SER A 245 -18.80 -12.02 -2.33
N GLY A 246 -18.57 -10.71 -2.30
CA GLY A 246 -17.23 -10.12 -2.16
C GLY A 246 -16.54 -9.71 -3.45
N THR A 247 -15.91 -10.67 -4.13
CA THR A 247 -14.88 -10.42 -5.14
C THR A 247 -15.49 -10.04 -6.49
N ALA A 248 -15.11 -8.89 -7.02
CA ALA A 248 -15.30 -8.54 -8.42
C ALA A 248 -13.96 -8.13 -9.01
N ILE A 249 -13.59 -8.69 -10.17
CA ILE A 249 -12.35 -8.38 -10.89
C ILE A 249 -12.68 -8.28 -12.37
N SER A 250 -12.09 -7.32 -13.07
CA SER A 250 -12.39 -7.07 -14.48
C SER A 250 -11.17 -6.87 -15.36
N THR A 251 -11.44 -7.01 -16.66
CA THR A 251 -10.52 -6.68 -17.74
C THR A 251 -11.33 -6.09 -18.89
N MET A 252 -10.65 -5.39 -19.79
CA MET A 252 -11.20 -4.92 -21.05
C MET A 252 -10.80 -5.88 -22.18
N THR A 253 -11.58 -5.84 -23.24
CA THR A 253 -11.29 -6.58 -24.48
C THR A 253 -10.42 -5.75 -25.43
N ASN A 254 -9.56 -6.44 -26.16
CA ASN A 254 -8.79 -5.92 -27.29
C ASN A 254 -9.71 -5.57 -28.47
N PRO A 255 -9.20 -4.88 -29.52
CA PRO A 255 -10.02 -4.51 -30.67
C PRO A 255 -10.61 -5.69 -31.47
N ASP A 256 -10.01 -6.87 -31.40
CA ASP A 256 -10.58 -8.09 -31.97
C ASP A 256 -11.57 -8.80 -31.04
N GLY A 257 -11.85 -8.25 -29.86
CA GLY A 257 -12.75 -8.80 -28.85
C GLY A 257 -12.08 -9.79 -27.90
N THR A 258 -10.81 -10.14 -28.09
CA THR A 258 -10.13 -11.07 -27.17
C THR A 258 -9.90 -10.43 -25.81
N TYR A 259 -9.98 -11.20 -24.74
CA TYR A 259 -9.64 -10.75 -23.38
C TYR A 259 -8.92 -11.85 -22.59
N ARG A 260 -8.18 -11.40 -21.58
CA ARG A 260 -7.51 -12.28 -20.61
C ARG A 260 -7.65 -11.69 -19.21
N LEU A 261 -8.61 -12.16 -18.44
CA LEU A 261 -8.83 -11.73 -17.07
C LEU A 261 -7.83 -12.43 -16.14
N GLU A 262 -6.79 -11.71 -15.73
CA GLU A 262 -5.68 -12.23 -14.92
C GLU A 262 -5.79 -11.78 -13.46
N GLY A 263 -5.08 -12.47 -12.56
CA GLY A 263 -5.08 -12.12 -11.14
C GLY A 263 -6.35 -12.55 -10.40
N VAL A 264 -7.11 -13.52 -10.93
CA VAL A 264 -8.38 -13.99 -10.33
C VAL A 264 -8.07 -14.92 -9.15
N PRO A 265 -8.42 -14.57 -7.90
CA PRO A 265 -8.26 -15.47 -6.76
C PRO A 265 -9.06 -16.76 -6.95
N PRO A 266 -8.66 -17.88 -6.33
CA PRO A 266 -9.44 -19.11 -6.39
C PRO A 266 -10.80 -18.95 -5.70
N SER A 267 -11.88 -19.09 -6.47
CA SER A 267 -13.26 -19.10 -5.99
C SER A 267 -14.19 -19.56 -7.12
N GLN A 268 -15.49 -19.52 -6.88
CA GLN A 268 -16.51 -19.70 -7.90
C GLN A 268 -17.07 -18.33 -8.34
N TYR A 269 -17.01 -18.06 -9.64
CA TYR A 269 -17.39 -16.77 -10.23
C TYR A 269 -18.52 -16.92 -11.23
N PHE A 270 -19.49 -16.01 -11.19
CA PHE A 270 -20.25 -15.66 -12.38
C PHE A 270 -19.37 -14.80 -13.29
N LEU A 271 -19.53 -14.93 -14.60
CA LEU A 271 -18.90 -14.05 -15.57
C LEU A 271 -19.98 -13.26 -16.30
N TYR A 272 -19.82 -11.94 -16.40
CA TYR A 272 -20.68 -11.09 -17.22
C TYR A 272 -19.87 -10.09 -18.02
N VAL A 273 -20.46 -9.63 -19.12
CA VAL A 273 -19.89 -8.61 -19.99
C VAL A 273 -20.85 -7.45 -20.12
N HIS A 274 -20.33 -6.22 -20.04
CA HIS A 274 -21.10 -4.99 -20.23
C HIS A 274 -20.31 -3.95 -21.04
N PRO A 275 -20.99 -3.04 -21.76
CA PRO A 275 -20.30 -1.94 -22.42
C PRO A 275 -19.76 -0.95 -21.39
N ILE A 276 -18.71 -0.21 -21.76
CA ILE A 276 -18.28 0.97 -20.98
C ILE A 276 -19.46 1.95 -20.88
N PRO A 277 -19.73 2.50 -19.68
CA PRO A 277 -20.83 3.45 -19.50
C PRO A 277 -20.59 4.75 -20.30
N PRO A 278 -21.65 5.46 -20.72
CA PRO A 278 -21.50 6.75 -21.39
C PRO A 278 -20.73 7.77 -20.55
N ALA A 279 -20.15 8.77 -21.22
CA ALA A 279 -19.53 9.91 -20.55
C ALA A 279 -20.60 10.69 -19.76
N ARG A 280 -20.26 11.09 -18.55
CA ARG A 280 -21.06 12.01 -17.73
C ARG A 280 -20.54 13.44 -17.86
N GLN A 281 -21.33 14.38 -17.35
CA GLN A 281 -20.93 15.79 -17.31
C GLN A 281 -19.56 15.93 -16.64
N GLY A 282 -18.61 16.58 -17.32
CA GLY A 282 -17.23 16.76 -16.86
C GLY A 282 -16.25 15.66 -17.28
N GLN A 283 -16.72 14.55 -17.86
CA GLN A 283 -15.87 13.47 -18.38
C GLN A 283 -15.60 13.69 -19.87
N ALA A 284 -14.36 13.44 -20.30
CA ALA A 284 -13.98 13.63 -21.71
C ALA A 284 -14.43 12.47 -22.59
N THR A 285 -14.47 11.25 -22.04
CA THR A 285 -14.76 10.01 -22.77
C THR A 285 -15.73 9.11 -21.99
N PRO A 286 -16.44 8.19 -22.67
CA PRO A 286 -17.13 7.06 -22.03
C PRO A 286 -16.32 6.40 -20.92
N GLY A 287 -16.94 6.25 -19.75
CA GLY A 287 -16.33 5.71 -18.54
C GLY A 287 -15.18 6.54 -17.97
N ASP A 288 -14.92 7.72 -18.53
CA ASP A 288 -13.74 8.54 -18.26
C ASP A 288 -12.44 7.75 -18.48
N VAL A 289 -12.43 6.92 -19.51
CA VAL A 289 -11.37 5.99 -19.90
C VAL A 289 -10.50 6.68 -20.95
N ILE A 290 -9.20 6.83 -20.71
CA ILE A 290 -8.23 7.16 -21.77
C ILE A 290 -8.10 5.95 -22.69
N TYR A 291 -8.42 6.13 -23.97
CA TYR A 291 -8.42 5.03 -24.93
C TYR A 291 -7.01 4.52 -25.23
N PRO A 292 -6.88 3.22 -25.55
CA PRO A 292 -5.61 2.69 -26.02
C PRO A 292 -5.11 3.45 -27.24
N LYS A 293 -3.79 3.63 -27.33
CA LYS A 293 -3.12 4.38 -28.40
C LYS A 293 -2.41 3.45 -29.37
N ASP A 294 -2.20 3.89 -30.61
CA ASP A 294 -1.32 3.21 -31.55
C ASP A 294 0.15 3.51 -31.18
N ALA A 295 0.95 2.46 -30.96
CA ALA A 295 2.35 2.59 -30.58
C ALA A 295 3.20 3.29 -31.65
N ALA A 296 2.80 3.23 -32.93
CA ALA A 296 3.49 3.89 -34.03
C ALA A 296 3.04 5.35 -34.24
N ASP A 297 1.82 5.69 -33.83
CA ASP A 297 1.27 7.05 -33.91
C ASP A 297 0.32 7.30 -32.72
N PRO A 298 0.83 7.81 -31.58
CA PRO A 298 0.05 7.99 -30.36
C PRO A 298 -1.12 8.97 -30.46
N ARG A 299 -1.29 9.65 -31.61
CA ARG A 299 -2.46 10.50 -31.92
C ARG A 299 -3.66 9.66 -32.39
N ARG A 300 -3.45 8.39 -32.72
CA ARG A 300 -4.50 7.45 -33.12
C ARG A 300 -4.90 6.62 -31.92
N GLU A 301 -6.20 6.59 -31.67
CA GLU A 301 -6.79 5.88 -30.54
C GLU A 301 -7.68 4.73 -31.01
N TYR A 302 -7.98 3.80 -30.08
CA TYR A 302 -8.89 2.69 -30.26
C TYR A 302 -10.14 2.88 -29.40
N PRO A 303 -11.19 3.56 -29.89
CA PRO A 303 -12.40 3.84 -29.13
C PRO A 303 -13.27 2.59 -28.92
N PRO A 304 -14.23 2.59 -27.97
CA PRO A 304 -15.16 1.49 -27.75
C PRO A 304 -16.04 1.19 -28.98
N SER A 305 -16.38 -0.08 -29.21
CA SER A 305 -17.20 -0.51 -30.37
C SER A 305 -18.69 -0.14 -30.29
N GLY A 306 -19.13 0.59 -29.26
CA GLY A 306 -20.51 1.03 -29.06
C GLY A 306 -21.30 0.19 -28.05
N PRO A 307 -22.56 0.58 -27.75
CA PRO A 307 -23.36 -0.04 -26.69
C PRO A 307 -23.97 -1.39 -27.11
N PHE A 308 -24.02 -2.32 -26.16
CA PHE A 308 -24.64 -3.64 -26.31
C PHE A 308 -25.31 -4.08 -24.99
N ARG A 309 -26.12 -5.14 -25.02
CA ARG A 309 -26.82 -5.67 -23.83
C ARG A 309 -25.86 -6.36 -22.88
N THR A 310 -26.00 -6.08 -21.58
CA THR A 310 -25.25 -6.81 -20.55
C THR A 310 -25.79 -8.24 -20.46
N ILE A 311 -24.90 -9.23 -20.45
CA ILE A 311 -25.26 -10.64 -20.34
C ILE A 311 -24.27 -11.38 -19.43
N PHE A 312 -24.76 -12.39 -18.72
CA PHE A 312 -23.97 -13.40 -18.05
C PHE A 312 -23.61 -14.54 -19.00
N TYR A 313 -22.48 -15.19 -18.76
CA TYR A 313 -22.06 -16.38 -19.51
C TYR A 313 -23.04 -17.55 -19.26
N PRO A 314 -23.45 -18.31 -20.30
CA PRO A 314 -22.98 -18.30 -21.69
C PRO A 314 -23.84 -17.46 -22.66
N GLY A 315 -24.66 -16.53 -22.17
CA GLY A 315 -25.50 -15.68 -23.02
C GLY A 315 -26.89 -15.38 -22.47
N THR A 316 -27.04 -15.31 -21.14
CA THR A 316 -28.33 -15.09 -20.46
C THR A 316 -28.34 -13.76 -19.71
N ASN A 317 -29.49 -13.10 -19.61
CA ASN A 317 -29.71 -11.96 -18.73
C ASN A 317 -30.30 -12.38 -17.36
N ASN A 318 -30.54 -13.67 -17.16
CA ASN A 318 -31.00 -14.22 -15.90
C ASN A 318 -29.84 -14.88 -15.13
N PRO A 319 -29.34 -14.25 -14.05
CA PRO A 319 -28.28 -14.86 -13.25
C PRO A 319 -28.55 -16.27 -12.71
N ALA A 320 -29.80 -16.71 -12.59
CA ALA A 320 -30.12 -18.07 -12.17
C ALA A 320 -29.80 -19.13 -13.25
N GLU A 321 -29.68 -18.71 -14.52
CA GLU A 321 -29.31 -19.55 -15.66
C GLU A 321 -27.82 -19.41 -16.02
N ALA A 322 -27.09 -18.53 -15.32
CA ALA A 322 -25.69 -18.27 -15.59
C ALA A 322 -24.82 -19.45 -15.12
N LEU A 323 -23.82 -19.78 -15.93
CA LEU A 323 -22.81 -20.77 -15.55
C LEU A 323 -21.71 -20.09 -14.72
N THR A 324 -21.10 -20.87 -13.83
CA THR A 324 -20.00 -20.40 -12.98
C THR A 324 -18.67 -20.98 -13.45
N ILE A 325 -17.60 -20.25 -13.16
CA ILE A 325 -16.22 -20.60 -13.52
C ILE A 325 -15.37 -20.58 -12.25
N SER A 326 -14.52 -21.58 -12.08
CA SER A 326 -13.66 -21.73 -10.91
C SER A 326 -12.19 -21.86 -11.32
N PRO A 327 -11.48 -20.75 -11.56
CA PRO A 327 -10.07 -20.79 -11.91
C PRO A 327 -9.24 -21.21 -10.70
N LEU A 328 -8.29 -22.13 -10.90
CA LEU A 328 -7.31 -22.54 -9.88
C LEU A 328 -6.01 -21.74 -10.04
N PRO A 329 -5.17 -21.64 -8.99
CA PRO A 329 -3.88 -20.96 -9.09
C PRO A 329 -3.01 -21.55 -10.20
N GLY A 330 -2.37 -20.67 -10.98
CA GLY A 330 -1.54 -21.05 -12.13
C GLY A 330 -2.30 -21.64 -13.32
N GLN A 331 -3.62 -21.81 -13.24
CA GLN A 331 -4.43 -22.32 -14.35
C GLN A 331 -5.01 -21.19 -15.20
N THR A 332 -5.13 -21.45 -16.49
CA THR A 332 -5.92 -20.63 -17.41
C THR A 332 -7.17 -21.42 -17.82
N VAL A 333 -8.35 -20.83 -17.61
CA VAL A 333 -9.62 -21.31 -18.15
C VAL A 333 -9.87 -20.56 -19.47
N GLU A 334 -9.87 -21.29 -20.58
CA GLU A 334 -9.96 -20.72 -21.93
C GLU A 334 -11.34 -20.93 -22.56
N ASN A 335 -11.58 -20.25 -23.69
CA ASN A 335 -12.79 -20.38 -24.52
C ASN A 335 -14.08 -19.97 -23.82
N ILE A 336 -14.00 -18.96 -22.95
CA ILE A 336 -15.16 -18.37 -22.30
C ILE A 336 -15.67 -17.20 -23.14
N ASP A 337 -16.43 -17.52 -24.18
CA ASP A 337 -16.84 -16.54 -25.19
C ASP A 337 -18.22 -15.93 -24.92
N PHE A 338 -18.43 -14.72 -25.43
CA PHE A 338 -19.70 -14.00 -25.41
C PHE A 338 -20.11 -13.55 -26.81
N SER A 339 -21.39 -13.73 -27.14
CA SER A 339 -22.03 -13.14 -28.32
C SER A 339 -23.07 -12.12 -27.85
N VAL A 340 -22.74 -10.84 -27.94
CA VAL A 340 -23.59 -9.74 -27.46
C VAL A 340 -24.43 -9.13 -28.57
N VAL A 341 -25.56 -8.54 -28.17
CA VAL A 341 -26.50 -7.87 -29.10
C VAL A 341 -26.40 -6.36 -28.94
N SER A 342 -26.25 -5.64 -30.05
CA SER A 342 -26.18 -4.18 -30.11
C SER A 342 -27.42 -3.50 -29.53
N ARG A 343 -27.27 -2.27 -29.03
CA ARG A 343 -28.37 -1.44 -28.52
C ARG A 343 -28.41 -0.07 -29.19
N THR A 344 -29.60 0.52 -29.25
CA THR A 344 -29.78 1.96 -29.50
C THR A 344 -29.75 2.71 -28.16
N GLY A 345 -28.58 3.21 -27.78
CA GLY A 345 -28.38 3.95 -26.53
C GLY A 345 -28.05 3.09 -25.30
N ALA A 346 -27.78 3.78 -24.19
CA ALA A 346 -27.36 3.15 -22.94
C ALA A 346 -28.56 2.60 -22.15
N GLY A 347 -28.37 1.45 -21.48
CA GLY A 347 -29.31 0.90 -20.51
C GLY A 347 -29.22 1.60 -19.15
N ILE A 348 -29.60 0.91 -18.09
CA ILE A 348 -29.35 1.37 -16.72
C ILE A 348 -27.84 1.53 -16.54
N HIS A 349 -27.39 2.67 -15.99
CA HIS A 349 -25.96 2.88 -15.78
C HIS A 349 -25.63 3.87 -14.66
N SER A 350 -24.40 3.71 -14.15
CA SER A 350 -23.78 4.49 -13.09
C SER A 350 -24.72 4.76 -11.91
N VAL A 351 -25.17 3.63 -11.37
CA VAL A 351 -25.98 3.53 -10.16
C VAL A 351 -25.08 3.74 -8.94
N ASP A 352 -25.55 4.59 -8.03
CA ASP A 352 -24.99 4.88 -6.71
C ASP A 352 -25.96 4.39 -5.64
N THR A 353 -25.43 3.80 -4.55
CA THR A 353 -26.23 3.32 -3.41
C THR A 353 -25.74 3.90 -2.09
N ARG A 354 -26.66 4.18 -1.17
CA ARG A 354 -26.38 4.75 0.16
C ARG A 354 -27.28 4.20 1.25
N ALA A 355 -26.78 4.21 2.48
CA ALA A 355 -27.52 3.92 3.70
C ALA A 355 -27.43 5.10 4.66
N PHE A 356 -28.26 5.10 5.69
CA PHE A 356 -28.35 6.17 6.68
C PHE A 356 -28.22 5.60 8.11
N PRO A 357 -27.02 5.18 8.54
CA PRO A 357 -26.77 4.92 9.95
C PRO A 357 -26.91 6.22 10.75
N GLY A 358 -28.00 6.35 11.51
CA GLY A 358 -28.40 7.64 12.09
C GLY A 358 -28.85 8.60 10.99
N ASP A 359 -28.34 9.85 11.01
CA ASP A 359 -28.67 10.88 10.02
C ASP A 359 -27.56 11.10 8.98
N VAL A 360 -26.53 10.25 8.96
CA VAL A 360 -25.38 10.39 8.07
C VAL A 360 -25.58 9.55 6.81
N ALA A 361 -25.53 10.18 5.64
CA ALA A 361 -25.55 9.45 4.37
C ALA A 361 -24.19 8.77 4.12
N VAL A 362 -24.17 7.44 4.19
CA VAL A 362 -22.95 6.64 4.07
C VAL A 362 -22.90 5.90 2.74
N LYS A 363 -21.71 5.97 2.12
CA LYS A 363 -21.33 5.26 0.91
C LYS A 363 -19.96 4.61 1.12
N PRO A 364 -19.83 3.28 0.88
CA PRO A 364 -20.89 2.34 0.49
C PRO A 364 -21.87 2.05 1.64
N PRO A 365 -23.10 1.56 1.35
CA PRO A 365 -24.06 1.22 2.39
C PRO A 365 -23.65 -0.05 3.14
N TYR A 366 -23.71 0.00 4.47
CA TYR A 366 -23.52 -1.14 5.36
C TYR A 366 -24.86 -1.47 6.03
N LEU A 367 -25.29 -2.72 5.95
CA LEU A 367 -26.53 -3.22 6.54
C LEU A 367 -26.20 -4.31 7.55
N SER A 368 -26.86 -4.24 8.71
CA SER A 368 -26.68 -5.21 9.79
C SER A 368 -28.03 -5.74 10.32
N PRO A 369 -28.04 -6.91 10.98
CA PRO A 369 -29.24 -7.45 11.63
C PRO A 369 -29.79 -6.55 12.74
N SER A 370 -28.97 -5.65 13.29
CA SER A 370 -29.40 -4.70 14.32
C SER A 370 -30.31 -3.60 13.78
N MET A 371 -30.48 -3.50 12.45
CA MET A 371 -31.40 -2.54 11.83
C MET A 371 -32.82 -3.09 11.81
N THR A 372 -33.77 -2.35 12.40
CA THR A 372 -35.19 -2.77 12.44
C THR A 372 -35.84 -2.81 11.05
N PHE A 373 -35.51 -1.83 10.20
CA PHE A 373 -36.04 -1.71 8.83
C PHE A 373 -34.89 -1.37 7.86
N PRO A 374 -34.05 -2.36 7.49
CA PRO A 374 -32.90 -2.09 6.64
C PRO A 374 -33.36 -1.73 5.23
N PHE A 375 -32.86 -0.60 4.73
CA PHE A 375 -33.05 -0.18 3.35
C PHE A 375 -31.79 0.52 2.84
N ILE A 376 -31.65 0.55 1.52
CA ILE A 376 -30.72 1.46 0.85
C ILE A 376 -31.51 2.36 -0.09
N VAL A 377 -30.95 3.53 -0.39
CA VAL A 377 -31.42 4.37 -1.49
C VAL A 377 -30.49 4.20 -2.68
N ALA A 378 -31.05 4.19 -3.88
CA ALA A 378 -30.30 4.11 -5.12
C ALA A 378 -30.69 5.24 -6.08
N THR A 379 -29.71 5.79 -6.80
CA THR A 379 -29.91 6.74 -7.89
C THR A 379 -29.05 6.37 -9.08
N GLY A 380 -29.45 6.73 -10.29
CA GLY A 380 -28.77 6.35 -11.52
C GLY A 380 -29.67 6.49 -12.74
N THR A 381 -29.07 6.47 -13.93
CA THR A 381 -29.84 6.53 -15.17
C THR A 381 -30.72 5.30 -15.30
N GLY A 382 -31.99 5.49 -15.67
CA GLY A 382 -32.95 4.40 -15.91
C GLY A 382 -33.65 3.86 -14.66
N LEU A 383 -33.33 4.36 -13.45
CA LEU A 383 -33.98 3.86 -12.22
C LEU A 383 -35.33 4.51 -11.93
N ILE A 384 -35.58 5.73 -12.42
CA ILE A 384 -36.75 6.55 -12.04
C ILE A 384 -37.44 7.09 -13.29
N SER A 385 -38.76 7.15 -13.25
CA SER A 385 -39.62 7.79 -14.26
C SER A 385 -40.65 8.66 -13.55
N GLY A 386 -40.50 9.98 -13.62
CA GLY A 386 -41.32 10.92 -12.84
C GLY A 386 -41.03 10.76 -11.34
N ASN A 387 -42.05 10.39 -10.55
CA ASN A 387 -41.94 10.19 -9.09
C ASN A 387 -42.06 8.71 -8.68
N ALA A 388 -41.76 7.78 -9.59
CA ALA A 388 -41.86 6.33 -9.36
C ALA A 388 -40.63 5.61 -9.92
N PRO A 389 -40.32 4.39 -9.43
CA PRO A 389 -39.37 3.51 -10.10
C PRO A 389 -39.74 3.35 -11.58
N ALA A 390 -38.74 3.27 -12.44
CA ALA A 390 -39.00 3.17 -13.87
C ALA A 390 -39.85 1.91 -14.19
N PRO A 391 -40.81 1.98 -15.13
CA PRO A 391 -41.69 0.85 -15.41
C PRO A 391 -40.92 -0.44 -15.74
N GLY A 392 -41.33 -1.54 -15.12
CA GLY A 392 -40.70 -2.86 -15.28
C GLY A 392 -39.33 -3.02 -14.62
N LEU A 393 -38.89 -2.05 -13.82
CA LEU A 393 -37.66 -2.17 -13.02
C LEU A 393 -37.83 -3.27 -11.96
N THR A 394 -36.90 -4.21 -11.94
CA THR A 394 -36.77 -5.21 -10.89
C THR A 394 -35.37 -5.18 -10.32
N VAL A 395 -35.23 -5.52 -9.03
CA VAL A 395 -33.95 -5.53 -8.33
C VAL A 395 -33.82 -6.87 -7.60
N LYS A 396 -32.65 -7.52 -7.70
CA LYS A 396 -32.35 -8.76 -6.99
C LYS A 396 -30.91 -8.78 -6.49
N VAL A 397 -30.68 -9.49 -5.39
CA VAL A 397 -29.32 -9.83 -4.94
C VAL A 397 -28.77 -10.90 -5.88
N LEU A 398 -27.53 -10.74 -6.36
CA LEU A 398 -26.88 -11.75 -7.19
C LEU A 398 -26.74 -13.07 -6.41
N GLY A 399 -27.32 -14.16 -6.93
CA GLY A 399 -27.38 -15.44 -6.23
C GLY A 399 -28.34 -15.45 -5.01
N GLY A 400 -29.20 -14.43 -4.87
CA GLY A 400 -30.08 -14.27 -3.73
C GLY A 400 -31.50 -13.83 -4.10
N ALA A 401 -32.20 -13.22 -3.14
CA ALA A 401 -33.61 -12.88 -3.25
C ALA A 401 -33.90 -11.66 -4.15
N ALA A 402 -35.11 -11.63 -4.71
CA ALA A 402 -35.68 -10.41 -5.27
C ALA A 402 -36.00 -9.41 -4.15
N LEU A 403 -35.85 -8.12 -4.45
CA LEU A 403 -36.04 -7.03 -3.49
C LEU A 403 -37.17 -6.12 -3.94
N THR A 404 -37.83 -5.50 -2.96
CA THR A 404 -38.88 -4.50 -3.23
C THR A 404 -38.24 -3.14 -3.48
N ALA A 405 -38.54 -2.55 -4.63
CA ALA A 405 -38.13 -1.18 -4.97
C ALA A 405 -39.34 -0.24 -5.04
N LYS A 406 -39.23 0.94 -4.43
CA LYS A 406 -40.27 1.99 -4.42
C LYS A 406 -39.62 3.37 -4.53
N ALA A 407 -40.39 4.42 -4.79
CA ALA A 407 -39.86 5.78 -4.75
C ALA A 407 -39.41 6.14 -3.32
N TYR A 408 -38.25 6.79 -3.17
CA TYR A 408 -37.79 7.25 -1.87
C TYR A 408 -38.54 8.52 -1.48
N SER A 409 -39.41 8.44 -0.46
CA SER A 409 -40.37 9.50 -0.10
C SER A 409 -39.75 10.90 0.06
N PRO A 410 -38.55 11.08 0.67
CA PRO A 410 -37.93 12.41 0.77
C PRO A 410 -37.48 13.02 -0.56
N ALA A 411 -37.22 12.21 -1.58
CA ALA A 411 -36.75 12.67 -2.89
C ALA A 411 -37.19 11.71 -4.03
N PRO A 412 -38.51 11.58 -4.28
CA PRO A 412 -39.08 10.50 -5.09
C PRO A 412 -38.77 10.62 -6.59
N ALA A 413 -38.38 11.82 -7.03
CA ALA A 413 -37.93 12.08 -8.40
C ALA A 413 -36.44 11.77 -8.63
N SER A 414 -35.68 11.46 -7.57
CA SER A 414 -34.22 11.35 -7.63
C SER A 414 -33.66 10.05 -7.07
N TYR A 415 -34.40 9.39 -6.17
CA TYR A 415 -33.99 8.12 -5.57
C TYR A 415 -35.12 7.08 -5.55
N ILE A 416 -34.74 5.82 -5.76
CA ILE A 416 -35.55 4.67 -5.34
C ILE A 416 -35.06 4.18 -3.97
N GLN A 417 -35.97 3.66 -3.17
CA GLN A 417 -35.69 2.92 -1.95
C GLN A 417 -35.78 1.42 -2.25
N ILE A 418 -34.79 0.66 -1.80
CA ILE A 418 -34.73 -0.79 -1.90
C ILE A 418 -34.80 -1.34 -0.48
N ASP A 419 -35.88 -2.05 -0.18
CA ASP A 419 -36.15 -2.60 1.15
C ASP A 419 -35.55 -4.01 1.28
N PHE A 420 -34.98 -4.29 2.45
CA PHE A 420 -34.47 -5.62 2.80
C PHE A 420 -35.30 -6.22 3.94
N ASP A 421 -35.54 -7.52 3.85
CA ASP A 421 -36.05 -8.28 4.98
C ASP A 421 -34.88 -8.53 5.94
N VAL A 422 -34.95 -7.99 7.16
CA VAL A 422 -33.91 -8.15 8.18
C VAL A 422 -33.56 -9.62 8.46
N ARG A 423 -34.51 -10.56 8.27
CA ARG A 423 -34.26 -12.00 8.42
C ARG A 423 -33.26 -12.53 7.41
N THR A 424 -33.15 -11.91 6.24
CA THR A 424 -32.15 -12.26 5.23
C THR A 424 -30.74 -11.79 5.60
N LEU A 425 -30.62 -10.93 6.61
CA LEU A 425 -29.34 -10.48 7.16
C LEU A 425 -28.89 -11.30 8.38
N GLY A 426 -29.72 -12.20 8.92
CA GLY A 426 -29.46 -12.90 10.20
C GLY A 426 -28.31 -13.92 10.21
N PHE A 427 -27.56 -14.08 9.12
CA PHE A 427 -26.42 -14.97 9.01
C PHE A 427 -25.11 -14.17 8.99
N PHE A 428 -24.12 -14.62 9.75
CA PHE A 428 -22.82 -13.94 9.89
C PHE A 428 -22.14 -13.81 8.53
N ASN A 429 -21.87 -12.57 8.10
CA ASN A 429 -21.22 -12.36 6.83
C ASN A 429 -20.69 -10.93 6.67
N ASP A 430 -19.40 -10.72 6.89
CA ASP A 430 -18.69 -9.45 6.63
C ASP A 430 -18.21 -9.37 5.17
N SER A 431 -19.15 -9.22 4.23
CA SER A 431 -18.75 -9.09 2.82
C SER A 431 -19.71 -8.28 1.96
N ALA A 432 -19.17 -7.84 0.82
CA ALA A 432 -19.91 -7.14 -0.19
C ALA A 432 -21.00 -8.04 -0.82
N ARG A 433 -22.10 -7.41 -1.22
CA ARG A 433 -23.21 -7.99 -1.97
C ARG A 433 -23.45 -7.20 -3.23
N HIS A 434 -23.90 -7.91 -4.25
CA HIS A 434 -24.09 -7.36 -5.58
C HIS A 434 -25.59 -7.30 -5.89
N LEU A 435 -26.01 -6.24 -6.59
CA LEU A 435 -27.39 -6.10 -7.05
C LEU A 435 -27.46 -6.21 -8.57
N VAL A 436 -28.48 -6.88 -9.06
CA VAL A 436 -28.81 -6.94 -10.48
C VAL A 436 -30.13 -6.20 -10.69
N PHE A 437 -30.05 -5.08 -11.40
CA PHE A 437 -31.19 -4.31 -11.85
C PHE A 437 -31.60 -4.81 -13.22
N SER A 438 -32.88 -5.07 -13.45
CA SER A 438 -33.37 -5.53 -14.76
C SER A 438 -34.51 -4.65 -15.24
N GLN A 439 -34.46 -4.24 -16.51
CA GLN A 439 -35.51 -3.45 -17.15
C GLN A 439 -35.49 -3.66 -18.66
N GLY A 440 -36.67 -3.82 -19.28
CA GLY A 440 -36.81 -3.85 -20.74
C GLY A 440 -36.00 -4.95 -21.43
N GLY A 441 -35.78 -6.10 -20.76
CA GLY A 441 -34.98 -7.22 -21.25
C GLY A 441 -33.45 -7.04 -21.14
N ASP A 442 -32.98 -5.99 -20.46
CA ASP A 442 -31.58 -5.73 -20.16
C ASP A 442 -31.31 -5.77 -18.67
N ILE A 443 -30.03 -5.90 -18.31
CA ILE A 443 -29.58 -5.88 -16.92
C ILE A 443 -28.44 -4.90 -16.68
N TYR A 444 -28.33 -4.45 -15.43
CA TYR A 444 -27.17 -3.76 -14.89
C TYR A 444 -26.76 -4.45 -13.61
N VAL A 445 -25.51 -4.90 -13.55
CA VAL A 445 -24.91 -5.49 -12.36
C VAL A 445 -24.18 -4.38 -11.62
N LEU A 446 -24.49 -4.18 -10.34
CA LEU A 446 -23.78 -3.29 -9.43
C LEU A 446 -22.92 -4.13 -8.47
N PRO A 447 -21.61 -4.23 -8.71
CA PRO A 447 -20.68 -4.78 -7.75
C PRO A 447 -20.69 -3.97 -6.44
N ALA A 448 -20.44 -4.66 -5.33
CA ALA A 448 -20.48 -4.12 -3.97
C ALA A 448 -21.59 -3.08 -3.67
N ALA A 449 -22.80 -3.33 -4.18
CA ALA A 449 -23.97 -2.47 -4.01
C ALA A 449 -24.33 -2.19 -2.54
N PHE A 450 -24.02 -3.13 -1.65
CA PHE A 450 -24.02 -2.94 -0.20
C PHE A 450 -23.08 -3.93 0.48
N PHE A 451 -22.76 -3.67 1.73
CA PHE A 451 -22.03 -4.58 2.60
C PHE A 451 -23.00 -5.14 3.63
N HIS A 452 -23.05 -6.46 3.70
CA HIS A 452 -23.63 -7.14 4.85
C HIS A 452 -22.55 -7.15 5.92
N VAL A 453 -22.89 -6.75 7.14
CA VAL A 453 -22.02 -6.78 8.31
C VAL A 453 -22.79 -7.22 9.55
N ASP A 454 -22.05 -7.74 10.53
CA ASP A 454 -22.66 -8.29 11.75
C ASP A 454 -23.02 -7.20 12.77
N LYS A 455 -22.23 -6.13 12.84
CA LYS A 455 -22.28 -5.12 13.88
C LYS A 455 -22.60 -3.74 13.31
N ALA A 456 -23.11 -2.86 14.15
CA ALA A 456 -23.22 -1.44 13.83
C ALA A 456 -21.82 -0.79 13.74
N PRO A 457 -21.67 0.36 13.05
CA PRO A 457 -20.40 1.06 12.95
C PRO A 457 -19.80 1.40 14.32
N PRO A 458 -18.45 1.53 14.42
CA PRO A 458 -17.83 2.07 15.62
C PRO A 458 -18.29 3.51 15.86
N SER A 459 -18.29 3.96 17.11
CA SER A 459 -18.45 5.38 17.44
C SER A 459 -17.51 5.77 18.56
N ILE A 460 -17.07 7.03 18.55
CA ILE A 460 -16.20 7.58 19.60
C ILE A 460 -17.04 8.51 20.47
N SER A 461 -17.10 8.22 21.78
CA SER A 461 -17.76 9.09 22.76
C SER A 461 -16.77 10.05 23.42
N SER A 462 -15.52 9.64 23.63
CA SER A 462 -14.47 10.51 24.16
C SER A 462 -13.07 10.06 23.74
N VAL A 463 -12.16 11.03 23.68
CA VAL A 463 -10.72 10.78 23.56
C VAL A 463 -10.04 11.60 24.65
N ILE A 464 -9.46 10.94 25.64
CA ILE A 464 -8.82 11.62 26.78
C ILE A 464 -7.34 11.25 26.87
N PRO A 465 -6.45 12.19 27.23
CA PRO A 465 -5.06 11.85 27.53
C PRO A 465 -4.96 10.88 28.70
N ALA A 466 -4.04 9.93 28.60
CA ALA A 466 -3.61 9.07 29.69
C ALA A 466 -2.08 9.15 29.81
N GLY A 467 -1.56 9.04 31.03
CA GLY A 467 -0.13 9.05 31.30
C GLY A 467 0.35 7.69 31.77
N ASP A 468 1.49 7.25 31.26
CA ASP A 468 2.31 6.20 31.86
C ASP A 468 3.79 6.55 31.67
N ALA A 469 4.58 6.44 32.74
CA ALA A 469 6.05 6.55 32.82
C ALA A 469 6.81 7.12 31.59
N GLY A 470 6.50 8.36 31.16
CA GLY A 470 7.20 9.05 30.07
C GLY A 470 6.72 8.78 28.64
N GLN A 471 5.70 7.95 28.42
CA GLN A 471 5.00 7.82 27.13
C GLN A 471 3.64 8.53 27.13
N ARG A 472 3.30 9.17 26.01
CA ARG A 472 1.99 9.77 25.79
C ARG A 472 1.00 8.68 25.39
N LEU A 473 -0.06 8.51 26.17
CA LEU A 473 -1.17 7.61 25.85
C LEU A 473 -2.46 8.40 25.64
N ALA A 474 -3.41 7.80 24.94
CA ALA A 474 -4.78 8.28 24.86
C ALA A 474 -5.75 7.11 25.05
N ILE A 475 -6.84 7.36 25.77
CA ILE A 475 -7.95 6.43 25.93
C ILE A 475 -9.07 6.90 25.01
N VAL A 476 -9.40 6.06 24.02
CA VAL A 476 -10.54 6.24 23.12
C VAL A 476 -11.69 5.40 23.66
N SER A 477 -12.75 6.05 24.13
CA SER A 477 -13.96 5.37 24.62
C SER A 477 -15.07 5.44 23.58
N GLY A 478 -15.89 4.41 23.48
CA GLY A 478 -16.91 4.35 22.43
C GLY A 478 -17.71 3.06 22.40
N ASN A 479 -18.53 2.92 21.36
CA ASN A 479 -19.33 1.72 21.10
C ASN A 479 -18.79 0.98 19.87
N ASN A 480 -19.05 -0.33 19.82
CA ASN A 480 -18.63 -1.24 18.75
C ASN A 480 -17.12 -1.17 18.45
N LEU A 481 -16.32 -0.84 19.47
CA LEU A 481 -14.87 -0.95 19.44
C LEU A 481 -14.46 -2.42 19.65
N THR A 482 -13.35 -2.82 19.04
CA THR A 482 -12.80 -4.18 19.11
C THR A 482 -11.29 -4.13 19.25
N GLU A 483 -10.66 -5.23 19.67
CA GLU A 483 -9.20 -5.36 19.65
C GLU A 483 -8.57 -5.20 18.26
N ALA A 484 -9.34 -5.44 17.20
CA ALA A 484 -8.91 -5.27 15.81
C ALA A 484 -9.20 -3.87 15.25
N SER A 485 -9.80 -2.97 16.04
CA SER A 485 -10.06 -1.60 15.64
C SER A 485 -8.76 -0.82 15.49
N ARG A 486 -8.61 -0.13 14.36
CA ARG A 486 -7.44 0.74 14.09
C ARG A 486 -7.81 2.18 14.39
N VAL A 487 -7.02 2.85 15.23
CA VAL A 487 -7.22 4.25 15.60
C VAL A 487 -6.26 5.13 14.79
N TYR A 488 -6.77 6.20 14.20
CA TYR A 488 -6.00 7.19 13.46
C TYR A 488 -6.15 8.57 14.10
N PHE A 489 -5.03 9.28 14.21
CA PHE A 489 -4.96 10.71 14.53
C PHE A 489 -4.56 11.43 13.24
N ASP A 490 -5.49 12.21 12.69
CA ASP A 490 -5.51 12.63 11.29
C ASP A 490 -5.23 11.42 10.37
N GLY A 491 -4.15 11.47 9.58
CA GLY A 491 -3.76 10.39 8.66
C GLY A 491 -2.82 9.34 9.26
N VAL A 492 -2.41 9.47 10.54
CA VAL A 492 -1.37 8.62 11.14
C VAL A 492 -1.98 7.63 12.12
N ALA A 493 -1.68 6.34 11.92
CA ALA A 493 -2.15 5.26 12.79
C ALA A 493 -1.50 5.35 14.18
N ALA A 494 -2.29 5.16 15.23
CA ALA A 494 -1.84 5.05 16.61
C ALA A 494 -1.79 3.57 17.01
N PRO A 495 -0.63 3.04 17.42
CA PRO A 495 -0.52 1.66 17.90
C PRO A 495 -1.45 1.40 19.10
N LEU A 496 -2.19 0.29 19.03
CA LEU A 496 -3.01 -0.20 20.14
C LEU A 496 -2.12 -0.78 21.24
N ARG A 497 -2.40 -0.41 22.49
CA ARG A 497 -1.74 -0.96 23.69
C ARG A 497 -2.63 -1.92 24.45
N GLU A 498 -3.90 -1.55 24.61
CA GLU A 498 -4.85 -2.30 25.42
C GLU A 498 -6.27 -2.10 24.89
N PHE A 499 -7.08 -3.16 24.99
CA PHE A 499 -8.51 -3.12 24.73
C PHE A 499 -9.26 -3.59 25.98
N ASP A 500 -10.12 -2.74 26.51
CA ASP A 500 -11.08 -3.07 27.57
C ASP A 500 -12.46 -3.28 26.94
N PRO A 501 -12.89 -4.54 26.74
CA PRO A 501 -14.19 -4.85 26.14
C PRO A 501 -15.38 -4.49 27.03
N ILE A 502 -15.20 -4.45 28.35
CA ILE A 502 -16.28 -4.16 29.30
C ILE A 502 -16.53 -2.65 29.34
N GLY A 503 -15.46 -1.85 29.41
CA GLY A 503 -15.53 -0.39 29.39
C GLY A 503 -15.74 0.20 28.00
N GLY A 504 -15.56 -0.58 26.93
CA GLY A 504 -15.60 -0.09 25.55
C GLY A 504 -14.47 0.90 25.27
N ARG A 505 -13.23 0.55 25.63
CA ARG A 505 -12.08 1.46 25.58
C ARG A 505 -10.89 0.87 24.85
N LEU A 506 -10.21 1.71 24.07
CA LEU A 506 -8.91 1.43 23.46
C LEU A 506 -7.88 2.37 24.07
N THR A 507 -6.82 1.83 24.66
CA THR A 507 -5.63 2.61 25.04
C THR A 507 -4.64 2.55 23.88
N VAL A 508 -4.26 3.71 23.34
CA VAL A 508 -3.37 3.82 22.19
C VAL A 508 -2.19 4.74 22.48
N VAL A 509 -1.13 4.64 21.67
CA VAL A 509 -0.03 5.61 21.65
C VAL A 509 -0.28 6.61 20.51
N PRO A 510 -0.72 7.84 20.79
CA PRO A 510 -0.89 8.85 19.74
C PRO A 510 0.44 9.10 19.02
N PRO A 511 0.44 9.35 17.71
CA PRO A 511 1.64 9.76 16.99
C PRO A 511 2.13 11.10 17.54
N VAL A 512 3.43 11.36 17.45
CA VAL A 512 3.99 12.65 17.91
C VAL A 512 3.49 13.80 17.04
N ALA A 513 3.25 14.96 17.64
CA ALA A 513 2.75 16.15 16.95
C ALA A 513 3.30 17.41 17.62
N ALA A 514 3.23 18.53 16.90
CA ALA A 514 3.56 19.83 17.47
C ALA A 514 2.63 20.18 18.64
N ALA A 515 3.13 21.01 19.57
CA ALA A 515 2.32 21.54 20.66
C ALA A 515 1.07 22.27 20.14
N ASN A 516 -0.04 22.07 20.83
CA ASN A 516 -1.37 22.56 20.53
C ASN A 516 -1.96 22.10 19.19
N HIS A 517 -1.33 21.13 18.51
CA HIS A 517 -1.95 20.44 17.39
C HIS A 517 -3.27 19.83 17.83
N ARG A 518 -4.32 19.96 17.02
CA ARG A 518 -5.61 19.32 17.26
C ARG A 518 -5.87 18.36 16.12
N ALA A 519 -5.74 17.07 16.42
CA ALA A 519 -5.96 16.01 15.45
C ALA A 519 -7.42 15.56 15.46
N SER A 520 -7.95 15.25 14.28
CA SER A 520 -9.18 14.47 14.14
C SER A 520 -8.90 13.01 14.46
N VAL A 521 -9.77 12.36 15.22
CA VAL A 521 -9.61 10.97 15.64
C VAL A 521 -10.68 10.12 14.98
N VAL A 522 -10.24 9.08 14.26
CA VAL A 522 -11.12 8.16 13.55
C VAL A 522 -10.81 6.73 13.96
N VAL A 523 -11.84 5.93 14.20
CA VAL A 523 -11.71 4.49 14.41
C VAL A 523 -12.20 3.74 13.18
N LEU A 524 -11.38 2.80 12.70
CA LEU A 524 -11.67 1.94 11.55
C LEU A 524 -11.76 0.48 12.01
N ASN A 525 -12.92 -0.16 11.79
CA ASN A 525 -13.14 -1.56 12.11
C ASN A 525 -12.80 -2.48 10.92
N PRO A 526 -12.38 -3.74 11.18
CA PRO A 526 -11.95 -4.68 10.14
C PRO A 526 -13.08 -5.11 9.19
N ASP A 527 -14.35 -4.93 9.58
CA ASP A 527 -15.52 -5.17 8.75
C ASP A 527 -15.65 -4.18 7.58
N GLY A 528 -14.95 -3.05 7.63
CA GLY A 528 -14.99 -1.97 6.63
C GLY A 528 -15.62 -0.68 7.16
N GLN A 529 -16.17 -0.70 8.37
CA GLN A 529 -16.88 0.44 8.95
C GLN A 529 -15.94 1.44 9.63
N SER A 530 -16.38 2.68 9.70
CA SER A 530 -15.63 3.84 10.21
C SER A 530 -16.49 4.61 11.20
N SER A 531 -15.85 5.27 12.19
CA SER A 531 -16.59 6.09 13.16
C SER A 531 -17.28 7.29 12.53
N LEU A 532 -16.79 7.72 11.37
CA LEU A 532 -17.39 8.77 10.54
C LEU A 532 -18.76 8.37 9.99
N PHE A 533 -19.11 7.08 9.97
CA PHE A 533 -20.43 6.65 9.54
C PHE A 533 -21.55 7.12 10.48
N LEU A 534 -21.22 7.39 11.74
CA LEU A 534 -22.17 7.95 12.72
C LEU A 534 -21.89 9.42 13.03
N GLN A 535 -20.64 9.86 12.90
CA GLN A 535 -20.20 11.21 13.28
C GLN A 535 -20.13 12.21 12.11
N GLY A 536 -20.19 11.74 10.86
CA GLY A 536 -20.10 12.58 9.67
C GLY A 536 -18.84 13.47 9.66
N ASP A 537 -19.03 14.74 9.29
CA ASP A 537 -17.94 15.73 9.25
C ASP A 537 -17.61 16.34 10.63
N THR A 538 -18.09 15.73 11.72
CA THR A 538 -17.83 16.15 13.11
C THR A 538 -17.05 15.09 13.89
N PRO A 539 -15.80 14.78 13.52
CA PRO A 539 -15.01 13.76 14.19
C PRO A 539 -14.70 14.15 15.63
N SER A 540 -14.50 13.15 16.48
CA SER A 540 -13.88 13.37 17.79
C SER A 540 -12.45 13.91 17.59
N THR A 541 -11.95 14.71 18.53
CA THR A 541 -10.63 15.33 18.39
C THR A 541 -9.75 15.12 19.60
N TYR A 542 -8.44 15.14 19.39
CA TYR A 542 -7.44 15.10 20.45
C TYR A 542 -6.48 16.27 20.32
N THR A 543 -6.27 16.99 21.42
CA THR A 543 -5.36 18.15 21.48
C THR A 543 -4.06 17.78 22.15
N TYR A 544 -2.95 18.04 21.46
CA TYR A 544 -1.60 17.81 21.93
C TYR A 544 -1.15 18.94 22.85
N LEU A 545 -1.38 18.83 24.16
CA LEU A 545 -0.97 19.86 25.11
C LEU A 545 0.57 20.01 25.15
N GLY A 546 1.05 21.26 25.18
CA GLY A 546 2.47 21.62 25.28
C GLY A 546 2.70 23.13 25.19
N GLU A 547 3.86 23.61 25.67
CA GLU A 547 4.18 25.05 25.79
C GLU A 547 5.01 25.63 24.64
N SER A 548 5.52 24.80 23.70
CA SER A 548 6.42 25.29 22.64
C SER A 548 6.20 24.57 21.31
N GLY A 549 6.10 25.34 20.22
CA GLY A 549 6.10 24.80 18.85
C GLY A 549 7.48 24.24 18.48
N SER A 550 7.51 23.26 17.59
CA SER A 550 8.76 22.67 17.11
C SER A 550 9.27 23.41 15.87
N SER A 551 10.55 23.75 15.85
CA SER A 551 11.23 24.35 14.70
C SER A 551 12.63 23.76 14.57
N LEU A 552 13.32 23.99 13.44
CA LEU A 552 14.74 23.67 13.37
C LEU A 552 15.51 24.50 14.41
N GLY A 553 16.39 23.83 15.14
CA GLY A 553 17.08 24.39 16.30
C GLY A 553 18.56 24.58 16.07
N ALA A 554 19.06 25.81 16.17
CA ALA A 554 20.50 26.05 16.25
C ALA A 554 20.93 26.01 17.72
N THR A 555 21.55 24.91 18.17
CA THR A 555 22.09 24.78 19.53
C THR A 555 23.62 24.65 19.56
N VAL A 556 24.28 24.73 18.41
CA VAL A 556 25.75 24.69 18.26
C VAL A 556 26.16 25.71 17.18
N PRO A 557 27.37 26.31 17.23
CA PRO A 557 27.85 27.16 16.13
C PRO A 557 27.94 26.34 14.84
N GLY A 558 27.04 26.59 13.88
CA GLY A 558 26.98 25.84 12.61
C GLY A 558 25.60 25.74 11.93
N GLY A 559 24.51 26.03 12.64
CA GLY A 559 23.14 25.94 12.10
C GLY A 559 22.41 24.65 12.48
N SER A 560 21.16 24.48 12.04
CA SER A 560 20.30 23.32 12.34
C SER A 560 20.54 22.10 11.44
N VAL A 561 21.36 22.26 10.40
CA VAL A 561 21.83 21.19 9.53
C VAL A 561 23.33 21.36 9.38
N SER A 562 24.11 20.30 9.62
CA SER A 562 25.57 20.35 9.54
C SER A 562 26.15 19.07 8.92
N PRO A 563 26.99 19.17 7.87
CA PRO A 563 27.27 20.39 7.10
C PRO A 563 26.02 20.90 6.39
N ASN A 564 25.93 22.22 6.17
CA ASN A 564 24.83 22.85 5.43
C ASN A 564 25.12 22.98 3.93
N GLY A 565 26.18 22.34 3.42
CA GLY A 565 26.49 22.30 2.00
C GLY A 565 27.22 21.03 1.59
N LEU A 566 26.88 20.49 0.42
CA LEU A 566 27.49 19.29 -0.16
C LEU A 566 27.77 19.50 -1.66
N SER A 567 28.93 19.05 -2.10
CA SER A 567 29.30 19.07 -3.53
C SER A 567 28.49 18.05 -4.32
N ALA A 568 28.10 18.41 -5.55
CA ALA A 568 27.53 17.46 -6.50
C ALA A 568 28.47 16.25 -6.69
N GLY A 569 27.91 15.04 -6.64
CA GLY A 569 28.64 13.78 -6.76
C GLY A 569 29.33 13.31 -5.48
N SER A 570 28.93 13.81 -4.31
CA SER A 570 29.46 13.40 -3.01
C SER A 570 28.39 12.87 -2.07
N GLU A 571 28.83 12.14 -1.03
CA GLU A 571 27.98 11.62 0.04
C GLU A 571 28.55 12.04 1.39
N ALA A 572 27.68 12.39 2.34
CA ALA A 572 28.07 12.68 3.71
C ALA A 572 26.91 12.44 4.68
N MET A 573 27.25 12.21 5.95
CA MET A 573 26.32 12.28 7.06
C MET A 573 26.02 13.74 7.39
N LEU A 574 24.73 14.10 7.36
CA LEU A 574 24.20 15.33 7.91
C LEU A 574 23.71 15.09 9.34
N GLN A 575 24.06 15.99 10.26
CA GLN A 575 23.39 16.14 11.53
C GLN A 575 22.26 17.17 11.38
N ILE A 576 21.07 16.82 11.83
CA ILE A 576 19.87 17.67 11.80
C ILE A 576 19.39 17.86 13.23
N ASP A 577 19.38 19.11 13.71
CA ASP A 577 18.96 19.50 15.05
C ASP A 577 17.63 20.27 15.04
N VAL A 578 16.75 19.94 15.99
CA VAL A 578 15.39 20.46 16.12
C VAL A 578 15.20 21.04 17.52
N THR A 579 14.68 22.25 17.63
CA THR A 579 14.25 22.85 18.90
C THR A 579 12.82 22.44 19.21
N GLY A 580 12.56 22.00 20.44
CA GLY A 580 11.23 21.53 20.86
C GLY A 580 10.73 20.32 20.07
N GLY A 581 11.65 19.54 19.50
CA GLY A 581 11.34 18.35 18.70
C GLY A 581 10.83 17.19 19.53
N SER A 582 9.98 16.37 18.91
CA SER A 582 9.49 15.10 19.44
C SER A 582 9.75 13.97 18.43
N LEU A 583 10.96 13.94 17.87
CA LEU A 583 11.35 12.97 16.85
C LEU A 583 11.32 11.56 17.42
N VAL A 584 10.72 10.64 16.67
CA VAL A 584 10.61 9.22 17.05
C VAL A 584 11.03 8.34 15.89
N GLU A 585 11.94 7.40 16.17
CA GLU A 585 12.37 6.37 15.23
C GLU A 585 11.15 5.58 14.70
N GLY A 586 11.10 5.31 13.41
CA GLY A 586 9.96 4.66 12.76
C GLY A 586 8.71 5.55 12.54
N GLN A 587 8.61 6.73 13.17
CA GLN A 587 7.64 7.76 12.79
C GLN A 587 8.27 8.89 11.97
N THR A 588 9.61 8.94 11.93
CA THR A 588 10.37 10.00 11.26
C THR A 588 10.61 9.69 9.78
N THR A 589 10.54 10.70 8.92
CA THR A 589 10.94 10.64 7.50
C THR A 589 11.63 11.94 7.13
N ILE A 590 12.69 11.85 6.32
CA ILE A 590 13.48 12.98 5.83
C ILE A 590 13.44 12.99 4.31
N GLY A 591 13.33 14.18 3.73
CA GLY A 591 13.41 14.38 2.29
C GLY A 591 13.88 15.79 1.94
N PHE A 592 14.32 15.98 0.69
CA PHE A 592 14.86 17.26 0.21
C PHE A 592 14.05 17.87 -0.93
N GLY A 593 12.90 17.29 -1.27
CA GLY A 593 12.05 17.82 -2.34
C GLY A 593 12.60 17.60 -3.77
N SER A 594 13.70 16.85 -3.91
CA SER A 594 14.35 16.55 -5.19
C SER A 594 14.77 15.07 -5.26
N SER A 595 14.79 14.50 -6.46
CA SER A 595 15.36 13.15 -6.69
C SER A 595 16.88 13.13 -6.67
N ASP A 596 17.50 14.30 -6.79
CA ASP A 596 18.94 14.44 -6.96
C ASP A 596 19.67 14.49 -5.63
N ILE A 597 18.92 14.59 -4.53
CA ILE A 597 19.41 14.61 -3.15
C ILE A 597 18.71 13.48 -2.41
N VAL A 598 19.42 12.37 -2.22
CA VAL A 598 18.87 11.11 -1.72
C VAL A 598 19.31 10.88 -0.29
N VAL A 599 18.35 10.67 0.61
CA VAL A 599 18.61 10.14 1.95
C VAL A 599 18.80 8.63 1.84
N ARG A 600 20.00 8.13 2.10
CA ARG A 600 20.34 6.69 2.01
C ARG A 600 19.86 5.91 3.23
N ASN A 601 20.13 6.46 4.40
CA ASN A 601 19.69 5.94 5.69
C ASN A 601 19.74 7.09 6.73
N PHE A 602 19.09 6.89 7.87
CA PHE A 602 19.17 7.83 8.99
C PHE A 602 18.88 7.11 10.30
N SER A 603 19.17 7.76 11.42
CA SER A 603 18.73 7.33 12.75
C SER A 603 18.36 8.54 13.61
N VAL A 604 17.24 8.43 14.30
CA VAL A 604 16.80 9.36 15.34
C VAL A 604 17.61 9.07 16.61
N VAL A 605 18.58 9.92 16.90
CA VAL A 605 19.49 9.74 18.05
C VAL A 605 18.95 10.37 19.33
N SER A 606 18.02 11.32 19.21
CA SER A 606 17.25 11.88 20.32
C SER A 606 15.94 12.50 19.78
N PRO A 607 14.99 12.90 20.65
CA PRO A 607 13.80 13.64 20.22
C PRO A 607 14.07 14.95 19.47
N THR A 608 15.30 15.44 19.51
CA THR A 608 15.73 16.70 18.90
C THR A 608 16.83 16.54 17.85
N ARG A 609 17.27 15.31 17.54
CA ARG A 609 18.40 15.10 16.63
C ARG A 609 18.25 13.87 15.76
N VAL A 610 18.58 14.05 14.48
CA VAL A 610 18.73 12.98 13.49
C VAL A 610 20.12 13.03 12.86
N LEU A 611 20.69 11.86 12.60
CA LEU A 611 21.86 11.70 11.72
C LEU A 611 21.39 11.02 10.44
N ALA A 612 21.72 11.57 9.27
CA ALA A 612 21.25 11.06 7.98
C ALA A 612 22.37 11.04 6.95
N ASN A 613 22.58 9.91 6.27
CA ASN A 613 23.44 9.86 5.09
C ASN A 613 22.72 10.44 3.89
N VAL A 614 23.30 11.48 3.31
CA VAL A 614 22.75 12.18 2.16
C VAL A 614 23.73 12.13 1.01
N PHE A 615 23.26 11.62 -0.12
CA PHE A 615 23.98 11.60 -1.38
C PHE A 615 23.43 12.69 -2.31
N VAL A 616 24.32 13.50 -2.87
CA VAL A 616 23.97 14.47 -3.91
C VAL A 616 24.48 13.96 -5.25
N SER A 617 23.57 13.79 -6.21
CA SER A 617 23.93 13.30 -7.53
C SER A 617 24.91 14.25 -8.24
N PRO A 618 25.81 13.74 -9.13
CA PRO A 618 26.73 14.59 -9.89
C PRO A 618 26.04 15.63 -10.78
N GLY A 619 24.80 15.35 -11.22
CA GLY A 619 23.99 16.22 -12.06
C GLY A 619 23.00 17.10 -11.29
N ALA A 620 23.05 17.10 -9.96
CA ALA A 620 22.12 17.86 -9.12
C ALA A 620 22.18 19.36 -9.45
N GLN A 621 21.02 20.00 -9.49
CA GLN A 621 20.95 21.44 -9.67
C GLN A 621 21.69 22.16 -8.53
N LEU A 622 22.59 23.07 -8.90
CA LEU A 622 23.30 23.91 -7.94
C LEU A 622 22.35 24.90 -7.29
N GLY A 623 22.46 25.10 -5.98
CA GLY A 623 21.58 26.00 -5.27
C GLY A 623 21.12 25.46 -3.93
N ALA A 624 20.18 26.18 -3.34
CA ALA A 624 19.57 25.81 -2.09
C ALA A 624 18.51 24.71 -2.28
N ALA A 625 18.52 23.75 -1.38
CA ALA A 625 17.53 22.70 -1.24
C ALA A 625 16.76 22.87 0.07
N GLN A 626 15.46 22.58 0.01
CA GLN A 626 14.61 22.54 1.18
C GLN A 626 14.83 21.24 1.94
N LEU A 627 14.79 21.28 3.28
CA LEU A 627 14.70 20.09 4.12
C LEU A 627 13.25 19.90 4.53
N SER A 628 12.76 18.68 4.37
CA SER A 628 11.49 18.20 4.93
C SER A 628 11.78 17.16 5.98
N LEU A 629 11.36 17.43 7.21
CA LEU A 629 11.45 16.52 8.34
C LEU A 629 10.04 16.32 8.90
N VAL A 630 9.58 15.09 8.86
CA VAL A 630 8.26 14.69 9.36
C VAL A 630 8.48 13.68 10.46
N SER A 631 7.83 13.82 11.60
CA SER A 631 7.72 12.77 12.62
C SER A 631 6.28 12.68 13.09
N GLY A 632 5.57 11.61 12.74
CA GLY A 632 4.12 11.51 12.99
C GLY A 632 3.35 12.66 12.31
N LEU A 633 2.73 13.53 13.13
CA LEU A 633 2.04 14.76 12.74
C LEU A 633 2.90 16.02 12.92
N GLN A 634 4.10 15.91 13.48
CA GLN A 634 5.07 16.99 13.49
C GLN A 634 5.65 17.15 12.08
N LEU A 635 5.55 18.35 11.52
CA LEU A 635 6.03 18.68 10.18
C LEU A 635 6.93 19.91 10.26
N ILE A 636 8.15 19.78 9.75
CA ILE A 636 9.12 20.86 9.61
C ILE A 636 9.53 20.88 8.14
N ALA A 637 9.23 21.98 7.45
CA ALA A 637 9.74 22.28 6.12
C ALA A 637 10.61 23.53 6.23
N GLN A 638 11.90 23.40 5.94
CA GLN A 638 12.87 24.48 6.04
C GLN A 638 13.50 24.75 4.66
N PRO A 639 13.12 25.85 4.01
CA PRO A 639 13.83 26.34 2.83
C PRO A 639 15.30 26.66 3.15
N PHE A 640 16.18 26.50 2.17
CA PHE A 640 17.62 26.82 2.28
C PHE A 640 18.38 26.02 3.35
N ALA A 641 17.91 24.82 3.69
CA ALA A 641 18.53 24.00 4.72
C ALA A 641 19.83 23.32 4.26
N LEU A 642 19.97 23.03 2.97
CA LEU A 642 21.16 22.44 2.37
C LEU A 642 21.54 23.19 1.09
N GLN A 643 22.82 23.49 0.90
CA GLN A 643 23.36 24.09 -0.32
C GLN A 643 24.04 23.01 -1.18
N VAL A 644 23.52 22.76 -2.38
CA VAL A 644 24.22 21.99 -3.41
C VAL A 644 25.30 22.87 -4.02
N LEU A 645 26.55 22.45 -3.85
CA LEU A 645 27.76 23.12 -4.33
C LEU A 645 28.24 22.48 -5.63
N PRO A 646 29.00 23.21 -6.47
CA PRO A 646 29.68 22.63 -7.62
C PRO A 646 30.46 21.37 -7.27
N ALA A 647 30.62 20.47 -8.24
CA ALA A 647 31.46 19.30 -8.09
C ALA A 647 32.88 19.73 -7.68
N ALA A 648 33.38 19.15 -6.60
CA ALA A 648 34.70 19.40 -6.05
C ALA A 648 35.37 18.07 -5.69
N ARG A 649 36.69 18.07 -5.51
CA ARG A 649 37.44 16.89 -5.07
C ARG A 649 37.24 16.66 -3.56
N SER A 650 36.05 16.22 -3.17
CA SER A 650 35.70 15.97 -1.78
C SER A 650 36.02 14.53 -1.42
N PHE A 651 36.89 14.27 -0.44
CA PHE A 651 37.12 12.91 0.06
C PHE A 651 35.88 12.42 0.80
N TRP A 652 35.21 11.38 0.29
CA TRP A 652 33.93 10.89 0.83
C TRP A 652 33.86 9.36 0.94
N LEU A 653 32.92 8.88 1.76
CA LEU A 653 32.63 7.46 1.99
C LEU A 653 31.18 7.18 1.61
N SER A 654 30.90 6.03 1.00
CA SER A 654 29.51 5.67 0.72
C SER A 654 28.79 5.17 1.97
N GLY A 655 27.55 5.60 2.16
CA GLY A 655 26.65 5.11 3.21
C GLY A 655 26.07 3.74 2.93
N ASN A 656 26.29 3.20 1.72
CA ASN A 656 25.95 1.82 1.35
C ASN A 656 27.02 0.85 1.89
N ILE A 657 27.08 0.70 3.21
CA ILE A 657 28.04 -0.19 3.87
C ILE A 657 27.47 -1.61 3.88
N LEU A 658 28.25 -2.57 3.39
CA LEU A 658 27.84 -3.97 3.25
C LEU A 658 28.53 -4.83 4.29
N ASN A 659 27.90 -5.94 4.67
CA ASN A 659 28.58 -7.02 5.35
C ASN A 659 29.50 -7.72 4.35
N ALA A 660 30.80 -7.75 4.64
CA ALA A 660 31.82 -8.24 3.72
C ALA A 660 31.71 -9.75 3.44
N ALA A 661 31.12 -10.53 4.37
CA ALA A 661 30.94 -11.97 4.19
C ALA A 661 29.74 -12.29 3.28
N THR A 662 28.67 -11.51 3.36
CA THR A 662 27.41 -11.78 2.65
C THR A 662 27.20 -10.92 1.40
N GLY A 663 27.92 -9.80 1.28
CA GLY A 663 27.77 -8.84 0.17
C GLY A 663 26.46 -8.05 0.20
N ILE A 664 25.69 -8.10 1.29
CA ILE A 664 24.43 -7.38 1.46
C ILE A 664 24.50 -6.42 2.65
N ALA A 665 23.59 -5.44 2.71
CA ALA A 665 23.42 -4.58 3.89
C ALA A 665 23.04 -5.41 5.13
N GLY A 666 23.29 -4.86 6.33
CA GLY A 666 23.05 -5.55 7.61
C GLY A 666 24.35 -5.91 8.33
N VAL A 667 25.10 -4.88 8.72
CA VAL A 667 26.34 -5.03 9.48
C VAL A 667 26.00 -5.11 10.96
N THR A 668 26.55 -6.11 11.65
CA THR A 668 26.40 -6.30 13.11
C THR A 668 27.74 -6.14 13.82
N ALA A 669 27.71 -5.88 15.13
CA ALA A 669 28.93 -5.85 15.94
C ALA A 669 29.67 -7.20 15.84
N GLY A 670 30.99 -7.17 15.63
CA GLY A 670 31.82 -8.36 15.42
C GLY A 670 31.90 -8.86 13.98
N SER A 671 31.09 -8.33 13.05
CA SER A 671 31.16 -8.67 11.63
C SER A 671 32.20 -7.84 10.87
N GLN A 672 32.61 -8.32 9.69
CA GLN A 672 33.43 -7.53 8.76
C GLN A 672 32.51 -6.65 7.91
N ALA A 673 32.82 -5.36 7.82
CA ALA A 673 32.12 -4.39 7.00
C ALA A 673 32.98 -3.99 5.79
N LEU A 674 32.33 -3.73 4.66
CA LEU A 674 32.91 -3.27 3.41
C LEU A 674 32.34 -1.89 3.08
N ILE A 675 33.21 -0.91 2.88
CA ILE A 675 32.82 0.46 2.53
C ILE A 675 33.54 0.95 1.27
N GLN A 676 32.78 1.60 0.39
CA GLN A 676 33.32 2.24 -0.81
C GLN A 676 33.81 3.65 -0.48
N VAL A 677 34.95 4.00 -1.07
CA VAL A 677 35.59 5.31 -0.93
C VAL A 677 35.56 6.06 -2.27
N GLY A 678 35.27 7.37 -2.21
CA GLY A 678 35.31 8.27 -3.36
C GLY A 678 36.31 9.40 -3.16
N SER A 679 37.00 9.76 -4.25
CA SER A 679 37.87 10.95 -4.34
C SER A 679 38.94 11.06 -3.23
N ALA A 680 39.55 9.92 -2.86
CA ALA A 680 40.64 9.88 -1.89
C ALA A 680 41.84 10.72 -2.34
N PRO A 681 42.60 11.35 -1.42
CA PRO A 681 43.74 12.19 -1.74
C PRO A 681 44.90 11.47 -2.42
N ILE A 682 45.05 10.20 -2.09
CA ILE A 682 46.11 9.32 -2.56
C ILE A 682 45.52 7.92 -2.77
N ALA A 683 46.27 7.06 -3.46
CA ALA A 683 45.97 5.63 -3.47
C ALA A 683 46.00 5.07 -2.04
N LEU A 684 44.90 4.46 -1.63
CA LEU A 684 44.72 3.94 -0.28
C LEU A 684 45.46 2.60 -0.11
N ALA A 685 46.16 2.45 1.00
CA ALA A 685 46.81 1.23 1.43
C ALA A 685 46.75 1.12 2.95
N ASN A 686 46.79 -0.09 3.51
CA ASN A 686 46.70 -0.29 4.97
C ASN A 686 47.77 0.51 5.74
N ALA A 687 48.94 0.76 5.15
CA ALA A 687 50.03 1.50 5.79
C ALA A 687 49.82 3.03 5.84
N ASN A 688 48.91 3.59 5.04
CA ASN A 688 48.72 5.04 4.92
C ASN A 688 47.28 5.50 5.25
N THR A 689 46.45 4.59 5.76
CA THR A 689 45.02 4.79 5.96
C THR A 689 44.61 4.38 7.37
N THR A 690 43.89 5.26 8.07
CA THR A 690 43.28 4.98 9.38
C THR A 690 41.78 5.16 9.28
N LEU A 691 40.99 4.18 9.75
CA LEU A 691 39.54 4.32 9.87
C LEU A 691 39.17 4.67 11.31
N TYR A 692 38.12 5.45 11.51
CA TYR A 692 37.60 5.80 12.82
C TYR A 692 36.14 5.37 12.93
N LEU A 693 35.77 4.73 14.06
CA LEU A 693 34.39 4.44 14.45
C LEU A 693 34.09 5.21 15.75
N ASN A 694 33.16 6.16 15.72
CA ASN A 694 32.90 7.09 16.84
C ASN A 694 34.21 7.67 17.43
N ASP A 695 35.09 8.14 16.53
CA ASP A 695 36.43 8.68 16.82
C ASP A 695 37.45 7.69 17.42
N ARG A 696 37.08 6.42 17.61
CA ARG A 696 38.02 5.35 17.92
C ARG A 696 38.72 4.87 16.65
N ALA A 697 40.04 5.02 16.60
CA ALA A 697 40.85 4.52 15.51
C ALA A 697 40.79 2.98 15.42
N ILE A 698 40.59 2.47 14.22
CA ILE A 698 40.70 1.06 13.86
C ILE A 698 41.51 0.91 12.57
N THR A 699 42.28 -0.17 12.49
CA THR A 699 43.08 -0.48 11.31
C THR A 699 42.23 -1.24 10.29
N PRO A 700 42.18 -0.80 9.01
CA PRO A 700 41.59 -1.59 7.94
C PRO A 700 42.16 -3.01 7.88
N LEU A 701 41.31 -4.01 7.64
CA LEU A 701 41.74 -5.38 7.38
C LEU A 701 42.36 -5.48 5.97
N SER A 702 41.70 -4.89 4.98
CA SER A 702 42.19 -4.86 3.59
C SER A 702 41.68 -3.62 2.86
N ILE A 703 42.48 -3.14 1.91
CA ILE A 703 42.09 -2.07 1.00
C ILE A 703 42.38 -2.50 -0.44
N ALA A 704 41.36 -2.50 -1.30
CA ALA A 704 41.50 -2.81 -2.72
C ALA A 704 40.38 -2.13 -3.53
N ASN A 705 40.67 -1.66 -4.75
CA ASN A 705 39.65 -1.07 -5.64
C ASN A 705 38.81 0.05 -5.01
N ASN A 706 39.45 0.92 -4.21
CA ASN A 706 38.78 1.97 -3.41
C ASN A 706 37.74 1.43 -2.41
N GLN A 707 37.83 0.16 -2.04
CA GLN A 707 37.04 -0.45 -0.98
C GLN A 707 37.90 -0.71 0.25
N VAL A 708 37.34 -0.44 1.41
CA VAL A 708 37.97 -0.67 2.71
C VAL A 708 37.16 -1.73 3.44
N THR A 709 37.79 -2.84 3.77
CA THR A 709 37.21 -3.88 4.64
C THR A 709 37.75 -3.69 6.05
N PHE A 710 36.89 -3.71 7.06
CA PHE A 710 37.28 -3.55 8.46
C PHE A 710 36.43 -4.43 9.39
N LEU A 711 36.97 -4.79 10.54
CA LEU A 711 36.23 -5.50 11.58
C LEU A 711 35.47 -4.47 12.43
N VAL A 712 34.15 -4.61 12.56
CA VAL A 712 33.40 -3.87 13.58
C VAL A 712 33.69 -4.51 14.93
N PRO A 713 34.24 -3.78 15.93
CA PRO A 713 34.50 -4.36 17.24
C PRO A 713 33.24 -5.00 17.85
N ALA A 714 33.37 -6.16 18.48
CA ALA A 714 32.23 -6.89 19.06
C ALA A 714 31.52 -6.12 20.20
N GLY A 715 32.22 -5.18 20.84
CA GLY A 715 31.67 -4.31 21.88
C GLY A 715 31.04 -3.01 21.38
N THR A 716 30.94 -2.78 20.07
CA THR A 716 30.31 -1.56 19.54
C THR A 716 28.81 -1.60 19.82
N PRO A 717 28.21 -0.57 20.44
CA PRO A 717 26.77 -0.50 20.66
C PRO A 717 25.99 -0.60 19.35
N MET A 718 24.81 -1.22 19.39
CA MET A 718 23.87 -1.21 18.26
C MET A 718 23.37 0.21 17.95
N GLY A 719 22.92 0.43 16.72
CA GLY A 719 22.43 1.72 16.26
C GLY A 719 23.51 2.57 15.58
N ALA A 720 23.40 3.90 15.73
CA ALA A 720 24.20 4.88 15.00
C ALA A 720 25.70 4.85 15.39
N THR A 721 26.56 4.55 14.42
CA THR A 721 28.03 4.68 14.54
C THR A 721 28.55 5.58 13.43
N VAL A 722 29.31 6.62 13.78
CA VAL A 722 29.91 7.53 12.80
C VAL A 722 31.24 6.96 12.31
N VAL A 723 31.39 6.87 10.99
CA VAL A 723 32.59 6.36 10.32
C VAL A 723 33.32 7.49 9.61
N ARG A 724 34.66 7.54 9.76
CA ARG A 724 35.56 8.43 9.00
C ARG A 724 36.78 7.67 8.53
N LEU A 725 37.37 8.12 7.44
CA LEU A 725 38.65 7.62 6.93
C LEU A 725 39.65 8.78 6.86
N GLU A 726 40.88 8.53 7.27
CA GLU A 726 41.99 9.50 7.13
C GLU A 726 43.08 8.88 6.26
N ALA A 727 43.55 9.64 5.27
CA ALA A 727 44.65 9.27 4.39
C ALA A 727 45.47 10.52 4.01
N ALA A 728 46.79 10.44 4.06
CA ALA A 728 47.70 11.58 3.79
C ALA A 728 47.35 12.87 4.58
N GLY A 729 46.87 12.75 5.81
CA GLY A 729 46.50 13.89 6.66
C GLY A 729 45.18 14.58 6.29
N GLU A 730 44.45 14.06 5.31
CA GLU A 730 43.09 14.52 4.97
C GLU A 730 42.06 13.52 5.50
N ARG A 731 40.95 14.04 6.05
CA ARG A 731 39.83 13.24 6.55
C ARG A 731 38.66 13.30 5.59
N SER A 732 38.01 12.16 5.40
CA SER A 732 36.77 12.07 4.66
C SER A 732 35.63 12.81 5.38
N ALA A 733 34.60 13.19 4.62
CA ALA A 733 33.30 13.47 5.21
C ALA A 733 32.83 12.26 6.07
N PRO A 734 32.17 12.50 7.22
CA PRO A 734 31.64 11.42 8.04
C PRO A 734 30.51 10.71 7.31
N ILE A 735 30.32 9.43 7.61
CA ILE A 735 29.16 8.66 7.15
C ILE A 735 28.60 7.84 8.31
N LEU A 736 27.28 7.63 8.33
CA LEU A 736 26.57 6.86 9.33
C LEU A 736 26.59 5.36 8.97
N LEU A 737 27.11 4.54 9.88
CA LEU A 737 26.96 3.10 9.92
C LEU A 737 25.87 2.74 10.92
N LEU A 738 24.76 2.17 10.45
CA LEU A 738 23.72 1.62 11.31
C LEU A 738 24.06 0.16 11.62
N LEU A 739 24.40 -0.11 12.88
CA LEU A 739 24.62 -1.48 13.34
C LEU A 739 23.30 -2.12 13.70
N GLU A 740 22.98 -3.20 12.99
CA GLU A 740 21.79 -3.99 13.26
C GLU A 740 21.97 -4.85 14.53
N PRO A 741 20.86 -5.14 15.24
CA PRO A 741 20.89 -6.13 16.30
C PRO A 741 21.26 -7.51 15.74
N PRO A 742 21.93 -8.38 16.54
CA PRO A 742 22.30 -9.72 16.09
C PRO A 742 21.08 -10.57 15.72
N SER A 743 21.25 -11.62 14.92
CA SER A 743 20.16 -12.57 14.63
C SER A 743 19.57 -13.16 15.93
N PRO A 744 18.25 -13.40 15.99
CA PRO A 744 17.63 -13.98 17.17
C PRO A 744 18.24 -15.36 17.47
N LYS A 745 18.34 -15.72 18.74
CA LYS A 745 18.90 -17.01 19.19
C LYS A 745 17.87 -17.79 19.99
N ILE A 746 17.52 -18.99 19.51
CA ILE A 746 16.68 -19.93 20.25
C ILE A 746 17.55 -20.52 21.37
N LEU A 747 17.26 -20.18 22.61
CA LEU A 747 17.93 -20.71 23.79
C LEU A 747 17.33 -22.05 24.22
N SER A 748 16.01 -22.20 24.08
CA SER A 748 15.30 -23.44 24.38
C SER A 748 13.99 -23.55 23.58
N ALA A 749 13.51 -24.78 23.42
CA ALA A 749 12.20 -25.12 22.92
C ALA A 749 11.62 -26.26 23.79
N VAL A 750 10.45 -26.04 24.36
CA VAL A 750 9.86 -26.91 25.41
C VAL A 750 8.40 -27.18 25.10
N GLY A 751 8.02 -28.46 25.05
CA GLY A 751 6.64 -28.91 24.90
C GLY A 751 5.92 -29.01 26.26
N PRO A 752 4.58 -29.13 26.29
CA PRO A 752 3.79 -29.15 27.52
C PRO A 752 4.08 -30.32 28.48
N SER A 753 4.76 -31.37 28.02
CA SER A 753 5.11 -32.57 28.81
C SER A 753 6.55 -32.60 29.36
N SER A 754 7.39 -31.62 29.04
CA SER A 754 8.79 -31.58 29.48
C SER A 754 8.97 -30.59 30.63
N ALA A 755 9.31 -31.10 31.82
CA ALA A 755 9.68 -30.28 32.97
C ALA A 755 10.80 -29.31 32.61
N GLU A 756 10.70 -28.07 33.11
CA GLU A 756 11.71 -27.02 33.00
C GLU A 756 13.03 -27.48 33.61
N ASN A 757 13.94 -28.02 32.79
CA ASN A 757 15.38 -27.94 33.08
C ASN A 757 16.25 -28.08 31.83
N ALA A 758 17.34 -27.34 31.90
CA ALA A 758 18.26 -26.91 30.86
C ALA A 758 18.84 -27.99 29.91
N VAL A 759 19.05 -27.55 28.66
CA VAL A 759 20.25 -27.75 27.83
C VAL A 759 20.74 -29.20 27.75
N THR A 760 20.16 -29.99 26.83
CA THR A 760 20.81 -31.02 25.96
C THR A 760 19.87 -32.14 25.48
N ASN A 761 18.64 -32.27 25.99
CA ASN A 761 17.74 -33.33 25.52
C ASN A 761 16.57 -32.79 24.69
N ARG A 762 16.39 -33.41 23.52
CA ARG A 762 15.39 -33.15 22.49
C ARG A 762 13.97 -33.11 23.11
N SER A 763 13.47 -31.93 23.47
CA SER A 763 12.05 -31.76 23.78
C SER A 763 11.23 -32.12 22.53
N ALA A 764 10.24 -32.99 22.69
CA ALA A 764 9.41 -33.39 21.57
C ALA A 764 8.32 -32.34 21.32
N ALA A 765 8.23 -31.84 20.10
CA ALA A 765 7.08 -31.06 19.66
C ALA A 765 5.93 -32.03 19.34
N VAL A 766 4.79 -31.83 20.01
CA VAL A 766 3.58 -32.64 19.82
C VAL A 766 2.71 -31.95 18.78
N LYS A 767 2.27 -32.71 17.78
CA LYS A 767 1.32 -32.24 16.76
C LYS A 767 0.01 -31.79 17.42
N SER A 768 -0.55 -30.69 16.94
CA SER A 768 -1.71 -30.01 17.55
C SER A 768 -1.48 -29.50 18.98
N GLY A 769 -0.23 -29.51 19.45
CA GLY A 769 0.19 -29.01 20.75
C GLY A 769 0.78 -27.60 20.70
N MET A 770 1.23 -27.13 21.86
CA MET A 770 1.92 -25.85 22.00
C MET A 770 3.42 -26.09 22.18
N LEU A 771 4.24 -25.17 21.68
CA LEU A 771 5.68 -25.18 21.87
C LEU A 771 6.10 -23.81 22.42
N ALA A 772 6.76 -23.81 23.58
CA ALA A 772 7.31 -22.60 24.18
C ALA A 772 8.79 -22.46 23.81
N LEU A 773 9.14 -21.34 23.20
CA LEU A 773 10.51 -20.98 22.84
C LEU A 773 11.02 -19.91 23.79
N THR A 774 12.22 -20.07 24.34
CA THR A 774 12.95 -18.95 24.96
C THR A 774 13.95 -18.43 23.94
N VAL A 775 13.82 -17.17 23.58
CA VAL A 775 14.55 -16.58 22.45
C VAL A 775 15.18 -15.26 22.86
N ARG A 776 16.48 -15.13 22.62
CA ARG A 776 17.23 -13.88 22.81
C ARG A 776 17.28 -13.07 21.51
N ASP A 777 17.48 -11.77 21.64
CA ASP A 777 17.71 -10.85 20.52
C ASP A 777 16.53 -10.68 19.54
N LEU A 778 15.31 -11.09 19.95
CA LEU A 778 14.10 -10.78 19.18
C LEU A 778 13.85 -9.27 19.10
N GLN A 779 13.97 -8.56 20.20
CA GLN A 779 13.87 -7.10 20.24
C GLN A 779 14.70 -6.52 21.39
N THR A 780 14.94 -5.21 21.34
CA THR A 780 15.54 -4.46 22.46
C THR A 780 14.67 -4.64 23.72
N PRO A 781 15.27 -4.89 24.91
CA PRO A 781 14.54 -4.98 26.17
C PRO A 781 13.68 -3.74 26.44
N GLY A 782 12.47 -3.94 26.97
CA GLY A 782 11.49 -2.90 27.31
C GLY A 782 10.67 -2.34 26.14
N ALA A 783 10.89 -2.83 24.91
CA ALA A 783 10.10 -2.44 23.74
C ALA A 783 8.98 -3.46 23.47
N VAL A 784 7.74 -2.99 23.28
CA VAL A 784 6.61 -3.88 22.96
C VAL A 784 6.83 -4.56 21.61
N LEU A 785 6.76 -5.89 21.62
CA LEU A 785 6.99 -6.73 20.45
C LEU A 785 5.65 -7.27 19.93
N ASP A 786 5.28 -6.82 18.73
CA ASP A 786 4.10 -7.32 18.02
C ASP A 786 4.34 -8.78 17.56
N PRO A 787 3.54 -9.75 18.02
CA PRO A 787 3.67 -11.16 17.64
C PRO A 787 3.57 -11.41 16.13
N SER A 788 2.85 -10.56 15.39
CA SER A 788 2.69 -10.70 13.93
C SER A 788 4.00 -10.48 13.15
N ARG A 789 5.00 -9.84 13.78
CA ARG A 789 6.32 -9.61 13.20
C ARG A 789 7.26 -10.80 13.35
N ILE A 790 6.85 -11.82 14.10
CA ILE A 790 7.66 -13.01 14.37
C ILE A 790 7.22 -14.13 13.44
N GLY A 791 8.14 -14.56 12.58
CA GLY A 791 7.99 -15.80 11.81
C GLY A 791 8.62 -16.95 12.59
N VAL A 792 7.91 -18.07 12.74
CA VAL A 792 8.49 -19.30 13.28
C VAL A 792 8.25 -20.40 12.28
N LYS A 793 9.30 -21.11 11.88
CA LYS A 793 9.21 -22.22 10.92
C LYS A 793 9.72 -23.50 11.54
N LEU A 794 8.98 -24.59 11.37
CA LEU A 794 9.37 -25.94 11.78
C LEU A 794 9.22 -26.90 10.61
N GLY A 795 10.33 -27.48 10.16
CA GLY A 795 10.33 -28.38 9.00
C GLY A 795 9.92 -27.68 7.70
N GLY A 796 10.13 -26.37 7.62
CA GLY A 796 9.70 -25.53 6.51
C GLY A 796 8.25 -25.01 6.60
N LEU A 797 7.45 -25.48 7.57
CA LEU A 797 6.07 -25.04 7.79
C LEU A 797 6.03 -23.82 8.73
N ASP A 798 5.26 -22.79 8.37
CA ASP A 798 5.01 -21.64 9.24
C ASP A 798 4.11 -22.01 10.43
N LEU A 799 4.55 -21.63 11.62
CA LEU A 799 3.86 -21.83 12.89
C LEU A 799 3.16 -20.54 13.31
N ARG A 800 1.95 -20.65 13.85
CA ARG A 800 1.23 -19.49 14.40
C ARG A 800 1.82 -19.13 15.77
N VAL A 801 2.24 -17.89 15.92
CA VAL A 801 2.59 -17.31 17.22
C VAL A 801 1.30 -16.97 17.97
N ALA A 802 1.10 -17.63 19.11
CA ALA A 802 -0.07 -17.44 19.97
C ALA A 802 0.17 -16.32 20.99
N GLN A 803 1.37 -16.24 21.55
CA GLN A 803 1.72 -15.25 22.57
C GLN A 803 3.21 -14.96 22.56
N VAL A 804 3.57 -13.74 22.94
CA VAL A 804 4.95 -13.33 23.21
C VAL A 804 4.96 -12.60 24.54
N SER A 805 5.91 -12.93 25.41
CA SER A 805 6.11 -12.25 26.69
C SER A 805 7.59 -12.03 26.95
N GLU A 806 7.96 -10.84 27.43
CA GLU A 806 9.33 -10.52 27.81
C GLU A 806 9.79 -11.33 29.05
N GLN A 807 11.06 -11.70 29.09
CA GLN A 807 11.73 -12.40 30.20
C GLN A 807 13.13 -11.82 30.45
N PRO A 808 13.76 -12.06 31.62
CA PRO A 808 15.09 -11.53 31.93
C PRO A 808 16.18 -11.87 30.88
N ASP A 809 16.08 -13.05 30.25
CA ASP A 809 17.05 -13.54 29.26
C ASP A 809 16.64 -13.34 27.78
N GLY A 810 15.50 -12.67 27.53
CA GLY A 810 14.96 -12.45 26.19
C GLY A 810 13.43 -12.43 26.16
N HIS A 811 12.82 -13.24 25.29
CA HIS A 811 11.37 -13.37 25.19
C HIS A 811 10.98 -14.84 25.22
N ARG A 812 9.82 -15.13 25.81
CA ARG A 812 9.12 -16.40 25.65
C ARG A 812 8.12 -16.26 24.51
N VAL A 813 8.28 -17.07 23.46
CA VAL A 813 7.40 -17.13 22.29
C VAL A 813 6.64 -18.44 22.31
N LEU A 814 5.33 -18.35 22.36
CA LEU A 814 4.44 -19.50 22.41
C LEU A 814 3.84 -19.72 21.03
N VAL A 815 4.06 -20.89 20.44
CA VAL A 815 3.57 -21.24 19.10
C VAL A 815 2.69 -22.47 19.13
N ILE A 816 1.77 -22.55 18.16
CA ILE A 816 0.91 -23.73 17.95
C ILE A 816 1.52 -24.57 16.83
N VAL A 817 1.71 -25.87 17.09
CA VAL A 817 2.27 -26.84 16.12
C VAL A 817 1.12 -27.48 15.35
N PRO A 818 0.97 -27.24 14.03
CA PRO A 818 -0.09 -27.84 13.23
C PRO A 818 0.02 -29.36 13.15
N GLU A 819 -1.11 -30.04 12.94
CA GLU A 819 -1.15 -31.48 12.69
C GLU A 819 -0.35 -31.90 11.43
N SER A 820 -0.32 -31.00 10.44
CA SER A 820 0.42 -31.15 9.18
C SER A 820 1.94 -31.06 9.33
N THR A 821 2.47 -30.79 10.53
CA THR A 821 3.92 -30.68 10.75
C THR A 821 4.60 -32.03 10.42
N PRO A 822 5.69 -32.04 9.63
CA PRO A 822 6.45 -33.25 9.37
C PRO A 822 6.99 -33.86 10.68
N GLY A 823 6.74 -35.14 10.91
CA GLY A 823 7.31 -35.88 12.05
C GLY A 823 8.75 -36.30 11.78
N GLY A 824 9.60 -36.39 12.80
CA GLY A 824 10.99 -36.77 12.62
C GLY A 824 11.90 -36.39 13.78
N ARG A 825 13.10 -36.97 13.80
CA ARG A 825 14.08 -36.80 14.90
C ARG A 825 14.88 -35.50 14.84
N ASP A 826 15.00 -34.88 13.67
CA ASP A 826 15.85 -33.70 13.42
C ASP A 826 15.12 -32.72 12.47
N VAL A 827 13.95 -32.24 12.89
CA VAL A 827 13.16 -31.27 12.13
C VAL A 827 13.69 -29.86 12.46
N PRO A 828 14.13 -29.06 11.47
CA PRO A 828 14.74 -27.77 11.74
C PRO A 828 13.70 -26.74 12.18
N LEU A 829 13.94 -26.10 13.32
CA LEU A 829 13.20 -24.96 13.85
C LEU A 829 14.02 -23.69 13.66
N THR A 830 13.41 -22.67 13.06
CA THR A 830 13.98 -21.31 12.98
C THR A 830 12.96 -20.29 13.46
N ILE A 831 13.45 -19.22 14.07
CA ILE A 831 12.65 -18.04 14.39
C ILE A 831 13.23 -16.82 13.68
N SER A 832 12.36 -15.95 13.18
CA SER A 832 12.73 -14.74 12.46
C SER A 832 11.93 -13.53 12.92
N ILE A 833 12.54 -12.35 12.82
CA ILE A 833 11.87 -11.07 13.00
C ILE A 833 12.42 -10.07 11.97
N GLY A 834 11.54 -9.54 11.12
CA GLY A 834 11.97 -8.81 9.92
C GLY A 834 12.87 -9.67 9.04
N ASN A 835 14.06 -9.16 8.69
CA ASN A 835 15.03 -9.87 7.85
C ASN A 835 16.01 -10.76 8.66
N ARG A 836 15.91 -10.76 10.00
CA ARG A 836 16.82 -11.52 10.86
C ARG A 836 16.24 -12.89 11.17
N THR A 837 16.96 -13.96 10.86
CA THR A 837 16.57 -15.35 11.14
C THR A 837 17.62 -16.02 12.01
N SER A 838 17.19 -16.84 12.98
CA SER A 838 18.07 -17.63 13.82
C SER A 838 18.77 -18.72 13.03
N ASP A 839 19.91 -19.19 13.55
CA ASP A 839 20.41 -20.51 13.15
C ASP A 839 19.34 -21.59 13.44
N PRO A 840 19.25 -22.64 12.62
CA PRO A 840 18.28 -23.71 12.84
C PRO A 840 18.64 -24.53 14.08
N VAL A 841 17.65 -24.79 14.92
CA VAL A 841 17.72 -25.75 16.03
C VAL A 841 16.91 -26.99 15.66
N ASN A 842 17.51 -28.17 15.75
CA ASN A 842 16.82 -29.41 15.41
C ASN A 842 15.95 -29.90 16.57
N LEU A 843 14.68 -30.23 16.27
CA LEU A 843 13.72 -30.78 17.21
C LEU A 843 13.27 -32.18 16.82
N LEU A 844 12.90 -32.96 17.84
CA LEU A 844 12.07 -34.15 17.66
C LEU A 844 10.62 -33.70 17.50
N VAL A 845 9.94 -34.14 16.45
CA VAL A 845 8.49 -33.99 16.27
C VAL A 845 7.87 -35.37 16.34
N GLU A 846 6.97 -35.59 17.31
CA GLU A 846 6.36 -36.90 17.50
C GLU A 846 5.49 -37.27 16.30
N THR A 847 5.70 -38.49 15.79
CA THR A 847 4.77 -39.15 14.89
C THR A 847 3.74 -39.85 15.77
N ASN A 848 2.46 -39.47 15.65
CA ASN A 848 1.37 -40.24 16.24
C ASN A 848 1.46 -41.72 15.87
#